data_AF-A0A4R3U3B3-F1
#
_entry.id   AF-A0A4R3U3B3-F1
#
_cell.length_a   1.000
_cell.length_b   1.000
_cell.length_c   1.000
_cell.angle_alpha   90.00
_cell.angle_beta   90.00
_cell.angle_gamma   90.00
#
_symmetry.space_group_name_H-M   'P 1'
#
loop_
_entity.id
_entity.type
_entity.pdbx_description
1 polymer ?
#
loop_
_entity_poly.entity_id
_entity_poly.type
_entity_poly.pdbx_seq_one_letter_code
_entity_poly.pdbx_strand_id
1 'polypeptide(L)'
;MADEVVGGPRDSAEWHPSKYALWSERWGDADNAPTSILLRHPTAPFLVTVPAIDDPNMQRVGNEYLKAVTENPDIDPPIPPLPVFTTDSRNFFNRDSGFFRWLPLAWPPANPDDDDAGNPFVSFRVERKSRAGTLVDRTVILVASEWIPDPAPNADSDGPPRGHFLGSGFGIRVVAHVRPANGEYEIRITGLTASLPFSPYSTFRVFDLIKNNEFAEIFRTASLSLVKAEMSEQLGLKNQSVSIRGVRIATTSDGKTPLVRWQATSKPETVAGRTRATPYSFVFSGTPTEAGALVSKVELVADALTPGHAWVFPLDPASQEPPTDLRKRRPTRSEEALEHYRHNEEITAYEADPLIYPPPPNPEPPGFIEDARVVVCPGFVLADRLPPAYPYPPQPYPKTVDLPGTSAPLVRSNDFAAISAYNNVRQFFERLDAYGIDAVSYFRIASLPLKVFYRSGVRPGPGKDGQTVNARVLPEGWLVDYVGPTKFGDRPILQLHLALADLSTRARKPWDGKARSPIEPLGIAADARWIWHEIGHVLLMCSVGELEFRFAHSAGDALAAIVSDPQSQLAGDANWRGATFPWVFTPRRHDRCVSHGWSWGGTLHYAMSQVPDSTPPRRKGYWTEQILSSSLFRLYRAIGGDTKLVGTKNQPDQFARESASHYSVYLIMRGIQILPTSTTVLTNEPDQLVSALIDADIGTIRWDVNWDVTFPPPPYSTKSFSFHRIGGCVHKVIRWAFEVQGLYAVPGTITNAPGLPPPVDVYILDRRPLSEASPYGDIVYGPGSYNPVSLDWERHQSGSDAPPLWQADQSAIVVSGGNISVKVGNRGSQQATNVVVTAWWHAWPSGSPPPKWTSPVSTTWEPCHPSSGSGLTIDPGAPPVEFAFTFNPPSSGTRYLVLAIATCADDAANTDPMTLLPCSQMPSKLIDLVPNDNNLGLVVVGP
;
A
#
# COMPACT_ATOMS: atom_id res chain seq x y z
N MET A 1 -15.73 -13.92 -41.48
CA MET A 1 -14.61 -14.87 -41.51
C MET A 1 -14.04 -14.90 -40.11
N ALA A 2 -14.49 -15.89 -39.33
CA ALA A 2 -14.03 -16.23 -38.00
C ALA A 2 -13.88 -17.76 -37.98
N ASP A 3 -13.28 -18.31 -36.91
CA ASP A 3 -12.91 -19.73 -36.74
C ASP A 3 -11.65 -20.19 -37.51
N GLU A 4 -10.46 -19.68 -37.14
CA GLU A 4 -9.18 -20.45 -37.24
C GLU A 4 -7.97 -19.88 -36.45
N VAL A 5 -8.10 -19.52 -35.15
CA VAL A 5 -6.92 -19.24 -34.28
C VAL A 5 -7.11 -19.73 -32.83
N VAL A 6 -7.17 -21.05 -32.61
CA VAL A 6 -7.05 -21.66 -31.26
C VAL A 6 -6.28 -22.98 -31.36
N GLY A 7 -5.24 -23.15 -30.54
CA GLY A 7 -4.56 -24.45 -30.36
C GLY A 7 -3.15 -24.55 -30.94
N GLY A 8 -2.19 -23.88 -30.29
CA GLY A 8 -0.75 -24.12 -30.49
C GLY A 8 0.03 -23.75 -29.23
N PRO A 9 1.10 -24.49 -28.85
CA PRO A 9 1.95 -24.09 -27.74
C PRO A 9 2.65 -22.78 -28.09
N ARG A 10 2.53 -21.77 -27.22
CA ARG A 10 3.28 -20.52 -27.34
C ARG A 10 4.67 -20.70 -26.73
N ASP A 11 5.55 -21.36 -27.45
CA ASP A 11 6.99 -21.12 -27.29
C ASP A 11 7.25 -19.61 -27.45
N SER A 12 8.21 -19.07 -26.70
CA SER A 12 8.31 -17.63 -26.44
C SER A 12 8.43 -16.79 -27.72
N ALA A 13 7.33 -16.16 -28.11
CA ALA A 13 7.37 -15.01 -29.02
C ALA A 13 8.17 -13.88 -28.36
N GLU A 14 9.09 -13.26 -29.10
CA GLU A 14 9.94 -12.22 -28.55
C GLU A 14 9.10 -11.03 -28.05
N TRP A 15 9.31 -10.66 -26.78
CA TRP A 15 8.52 -9.61 -26.11
C TRP A 15 9.05 -8.23 -26.52
N HIS A 16 8.51 -7.72 -27.63
CA HIS A 16 8.75 -6.37 -28.17
C HIS A 16 7.51 -5.47 -28.02
N PRO A 17 7.16 -5.04 -26.80
CA PRO A 17 6.15 -4.00 -26.59
C PRO A 17 6.65 -2.63 -27.08
N SER A 18 5.73 -1.77 -27.52
CA SER A 18 6.05 -0.43 -28.03
C SER A 18 6.66 0.47 -26.96
N LYS A 19 7.53 1.40 -27.37
CA LYS A 19 8.30 2.28 -26.47
C LYS A 19 7.46 3.00 -25.41
N TYR A 20 6.28 3.52 -25.76
CA TYR A 20 5.49 4.31 -24.80
C TYR A 20 4.49 3.45 -24.00
N ALA A 21 4.29 2.19 -24.38
CA ALA A 21 3.67 1.17 -23.53
C ALA A 21 4.55 0.77 -22.33
N LEU A 22 5.85 1.10 -22.41
CA LEU A 22 6.84 0.91 -21.35
C LEU A 22 7.02 2.22 -20.56
N TRP A 23 6.91 2.14 -19.24
CA TRP A 23 7.30 3.21 -18.34
C TRP A 23 8.58 2.82 -17.60
N SER A 24 9.72 3.37 -18.00
CA SER A 24 11.02 3.18 -17.33
C SER A 24 11.47 4.47 -16.67
N GLU A 25 12.04 4.36 -15.47
CA GLU A 25 12.59 5.47 -14.68
C GLU A 25 13.88 5.04 -13.99
N ARG A 26 14.85 5.94 -13.91
CA ARG A 26 16.12 5.71 -13.21
C ARG A 26 16.53 6.93 -12.40
N TRP A 27 16.54 6.76 -11.08
CA TRP A 27 17.02 7.75 -10.13
C TRP A 27 18.45 7.40 -9.69
N GLY A 28 19.33 8.40 -9.70
CA GLY A 28 20.72 8.24 -9.27
C GLY A 28 21.68 7.71 -10.36
N ASP A 29 22.90 8.23 -10.32
CA ASP A 29 24.01 7.79 -11.15
C ASP A 29 24.91 6.81 -10.37
N ALA A 30 25.40 5.78 -11.06
CA ALA A 30 26.11 4.64 -10.48
C ALA A 30 27.43 5.04 -9.80
N ASP A 31 28.08 6.12 -10.26
CA ASP A 31 29.35 6.58 -9.72
C ASP A 31 29.20 7.40 -8.43
N ASN A 32 28.01 7.93 -8.10
CA ASN A 32 27.85 8.95 -7.05
C ASN A 32 26.61 8.84 -6.14
N ALA A 33 25.52 8.18 -6.54
CA ALA A 33 24.24 8.24 -5.82
C ALA A 33 23.48 6.89 -5.76
N PRO A 34 22.57 6.69 -4.78
CA PRO A 34 21.72 5.50 -4.71
C PRO A 34 20.95 5.27 -6.01
N THR A 35 21.40 4.29 -6.79
CA THR A 35 20.77 3.98 -8.09
C THR A 35 19.52 3.14 -7.84
N SER A 36 18.37 3.65 -8.29
CA SER A 36 17.07 2.95 -8.24
C SER A 36 16.47 2.93 -9.63
N ILE A 37 15.93 1.78 -10.04
CA ILE A 37 15.31 1.56 -11.36
C ILE A 37 13.87 1.10 -11.16
N LEU A 38 12.96 1.62 -11.99
CA LEU A 38 11.59 1.13 -12.16
C LEU A 38 11.38 0.83 -13.65
N LEU A 39 10.69 -0.27 -13.94
CA LEU A 39 10.05 -0.53 -15.23
C LEU A 39 8.64 -1.05 -14.98
N ARG A 40 7.65 -0.52 -15.70
CA ARG A 40 6.22 -0.82 -15.54
C ARG A 40 5.53 -0.88 -16.90
N HIS A 41 4.80 -1.95 -17.18
CA HIS A 41 4.13 -2.24 -18.46
C HIS A 41 2.79 -2.98 -18.28
N PRO A 42 1.85 -2.44 -17.47
CA PRO A 42 0.62 -3.12 -17.06
C PRO A 42 -0.29 -3.56 -18.22
N THR A 43 -0.20 -2.87 -19.35
CA THR A 43 -0.99 -3.06 -20.58
C THR A 43 -0.27 -3.88 -21.66
N ALA A 44 1.02 -4.17 -21.50
CA ALA A 44 1.83 -4.90 -22.48
C ALA A 44 2.71 -5.98 -21.81
N PRO A 45 2.11 -6.87 -20.99
CA PRO A 45 2.84 -7.71 -20.05
C PRO A 45 3.68 -8.81 -20.71
N PHE A 46 4.72 -9.25 -20.01
CA PHE A 46 5.52 -10.43 -20.38
C PHE A 46 4.80 -11.72 -19.91
N LEU A 47 4.76 -12.76 -20.77
CA LEU A 47 3.94 -13.95 -20.58
C LEU A 47 4.74 -15.25 -20.78
N VAL A 48 4.72 -16.16 -19.80
CA VAL A 48 5.31 -17.51 -19.88
C VAL A 48 4.42 -18.51 -19.15
N THR A 49 4.28 -19.74 -19.65
CA THR A 49 3.60 -20.82 -18.94
C THR A 49 4.61 -21.73 -18.20
N VAL A 50 4.27 -22.15 -16.99
CA VAL A 50 5.07 -23.09 -16.17
C VAL A 50 4.20 -24.22 -15.60
N PRO A 51 4.72 -25.44 -15.47
CA PRO A 51 3.96 -26.57 -14.91
C PRO A 51 3.71 -26.43 -13.39
N ALA A 52 4.54 -25.68 -12.67
CA ALA A 52 4.45 -25.53 -11.22
C ALA A 52 4.97 -24.16 -10.74
N ILE A 53 4.48 -23.74 -9.56
CA ILE A 53 4.92 -22.50 -8.86
C ILE A 53 5.95 -22.88 -7.81
N ASP A 54 7.16 -23.19 -8.28
CA ASP A 54 8.33 -23.57 -7.50
C ASP A 54 9.56 -22.72 -7.85
N ASP A 55 10.65 -22.89 -7.11
CA ASP A 55 11.88 -22.13 -7.34
C ASP A 55 12.49 -22.35 -8.74
N PRO A 56 12.76 -23.59 -9.22
CA PRO A 56 13.34 -23.80 -10.54
C PRO A 56 12.54 -23.15 -11.68
N ASN A 57 11.21 -23.29 -11.69
CA ASN A 57 10.38 -22.72 -12.74
C ASN A 57 10.32 -21.19 -12.64
N MET A 58 10.07 -20.64 -11.44
CA MET A 58 9.89 -19.20 -11.30
C MET A 58 11.20 -18.41 -11.44
N GLN A 59 12.33 -18.96 -11.00
CA GLN A 59 13.65 -18.35 -11.22
C GLN A 59 14.05 -18.37 -12.71
N ARG A 60 13.64 -19.41 -13.47
CA ARG A 60 13.81 -19.44 -14.93
C ARG A 60 13.03 -18.31 -15.60
N VAL A 61 11.74 -18.15 -15.28
CA VAL A 61 10.89 -17.06 -15.81
C VAL A 61 11.46 -15.68 -15.43
N GLY A 62 11.98 -15.53 -14.22
CA GLY A 62 12.67 -14.30 -13.79
C GLY A 62 13.87 -13.97 -14.68
N ASN A 63 14.70 -14.96 -15.03
CA ASN A 63 15.86 -14.76 -15.91
C ASN A 63 15.48 -14.56 -17.38
N GLU A 64 14.46 -15.26 -17.89
CA GLU A 64 13.91 -15.06 -19.24
C GLU A 64 13.40 -13.61 -19.41
N TYR A 65 12.66 -13.11 -18.40
CA TYR A 65 12.18 -11.73 -18.37
C TYR A 65 13.32 -10.69 -18.24
N LEU A 66 14.29 -10.89 -17.34
CA LEU A 66 15.43 -9.98 -17.20
C LEU A 66 16.28 -9.92 -18.48
N LYS A 67 16.41 -11.03 -19.22
CA LYS A 67 17.04 -11.06 -20.54
C LYS A 67 16.25 -10.20 -21.54
N ALA A 68 14.94 -10.44 -21.67
CA ALA A 68 14.08 -9.67 -22.58
C ALA A 68 14.10 -8.17 -22.28
N VAL A 69 14.12 -7.77 -20.99
CA VAL A 69 14.26 -6.37 -20.55
C VAL A 69 15.64 -5.78 -20.86
N THR A 70 16.72 -6.56 -20.74
CA THR A 70 18.09 -6.08 -21.02
C THR A 70 18.33 -5.92 -22.53
N GLU A 71 17.70 -6.77 -23.36
CA GLU A 71 17.89 -6.81 -24.80
C GLU A 71 16.91 -5.91 -25.59
N ASN A 72 15.86 -5.38 -24.95
CA ASN A 72 14.89 -4.49 -25.58
C ASN A 72 15.45 -3.05 -25.73
N PRO A 73 15.59 -2.54 -26.97
CA PRO A 73 16.20 -1.23 -27.24
C PRO A 73 15.25 -0.02 -27.03
N ASP A 74 13.95 -0.26 -26.87
CA ASP A 74 12.94 0.78 -26.67
C ASP A 74 12.82 1.22 -25.19
N ILE A 75 13.36 0.44 -24.26
CA ILE A 75 13.44 0.80 -22.84
C ILE A 75 14.42 1.97 -22.66
N ASP A 76 13.88 3.11 -22.21
CA ASP A 76 14.59 4.37 -22.06
C ASP A 76 14.18 5.03 -20.73
N PRO A 77 15.10 5.20 -19.76
CA PRO A 77 16.52 4.87 -19.83
C PRO A 77 16.77 3.35 -19.87
N PRO A 78 17.77 2.88 -20.63
CA PRO A 78 18.04 1.45 -20.80
C PRO A 78 18.50 0.80 -19.49
N ILE A 79 17.99 -0.42 -19.25
CA ILE A 79 18.32 -1.20 -18.07
C ILE A 79 19.65 -1.92 -18.31
N PRO A 80 20.67 -1.73 -17.44
CA PRO A 80 21.96 -2.39 -17.60
C PRO A 80 21.79 -3.91 -17.40
N PRO A 81 22.69 -4.75 -17.92
CA PRO A 81 22.64 -6.19 -17.66
C PRO A 81 22.55 -6.48 -16.16
N LEU A 82 21.50 -7.19 -15.77
CA LEU A 82 21.24 -7.66 -14.41
C LEU A 82 21.46 -9.18 -14.33
N PRO A 83 22.71 -9.67 -14.31
CA PRO A 83 23.00 -11.10 -14.15
C PRO A 83 22.56 -11.57 -12.76
N VAL A 84 21.55 -12.45 -12.74
CA VAL A 84 21.03 -13.10 -11.53
C VAL A 84 21.20 -14.62 -11.63
N PHE A 85 21.86 -15.21 -10.63
CA PHE A 85 22.01 -16.66 -10.53
C PHE A 85 20.74 -17.34 -10.03
N THR A 86 20.47 -18.53 -10.58
CA THR A 86 19.54 -19.52 -10.02
C THR A 86 20.17 -20.25 -8.81
N THR A 87 19.39 -21.04 -8.09
CA THR A 87 19.92 -21.95 -7.05
C THR A 87 21.00 -22.91 -7.56
N ASP A 88 20.87 -23.39 -8.80
CA ASP A 88 21.60 -24.57 -9.29
C ASP A 88 22.86 -24.24 -10.11
N SER A 89 23.18 -22.95 -10.20
CA SER A 89 24.38 -22.45 -10.90
C SER A 89 25.67 -23.04 -10.31
N ARG A 90 26.75 -23.15 -11.12
CA ARG A 90 28.02 -23.78 -10.69
C ARG A 90 29.30 -22.94 -10.91
N ASN A 91 29.23 -21.78 -11.54
CA ASN A 91 30.41 -21.01 -11.96
C ASN A 91 30.43 -19.59 -11.35
N PHE A 92 30.83 -19.50 -10.09
CA PHE A 92 30.60 -18.32 -9.24
C PHE A 92 31.74 -17.28 -9.20
N PHE A 93 32.93 -17.61 -9.71
CA PHE A 93 34.13 -16.78 -9.54
C PHE A 93 34.58 -16.01 -10.81
N ASN A 94 33.76 -16.02 -11.86
CA ASN A 94 33.96 -15.15 -13.01
C ASN A 94 33.40 -13.74 -12.74
N ARG A 95 34.15 -12.70 -13.10
CA ARG A 95 33.77 -11.29 -12.84
C ARG A 95 32.52 -10.86 -13.61
N ASP A 96 32.27 -11.45 -14.78
CA ASP A 96 31.17 -11.05 -15.67
C ASP A 96 29.82 -11.70 -15.25
N SER A 97 29.80 -12.54 -14.22
CA SER A 97 28.68 -13.43 -13.90
C SER A 97 27.67 -12.90 -12.87
N GLY A 98 27.92 -11.74 -12.27
CA GLY A 98 26.98 -11.08 -11.35
C GLY A 98 27.10 -11.44 -9.87
N PHE A 99 26.27 -10.77 -9.08
CA PHE A 99 26.29 -10.76 -7.60
C PHE A 99 24.91 -11.02 -6.99
N PHE A 100 23.86 -10.96 -7.81
CA PHE A 100 22.50 -11.22 -7.39
C PHE A 100 22.21 -12.71 -7.53
N ARG A 101 21.52 -13.27 -6.53
CA ARG A 101 20.94 -14.62 -6.61
C ARG A 101 19.47 -14.50 -6.23
N TRP A 102 18.60 -15.25 -6.92
CA TRP A 102 17.19 -15.31 -6.55
C TRP A 102 17.03 -15.87 -5.13
N LEU A 103 16.12 -15.25 -4.36
CA LEU A 103 15.73 -15.70 -3.04
C LEU A 103 14.71 -16.85 -3.16
N PRO A 104 14.76 -17.89 -2.31
CA PRO A 104 13.85 -19.03 -2.38
C PRO A 104 12.39 -18.63 -2.16
N LEU A 105 11.46 -19.32 -2.82
CA LEU A 105 10.01 -19.03 -2.80
C LEU A 105 9.33 -19.59 -1.54
N ALA A 106 9.80 -19.13 -0.37
CA ALA A 106 9.50 -19.73 0.93
C ALA A 106 8.38 -19.04 1.74
N TRP A 107 7.88 -17.85 1.36
CA TRP A 107 6.79 -17.18 2.11
C TRP A 107 5.42 -17.22 1.39
N PRO A 108 4.29 -17.40 2.10
CA PRO A 108 4.21 -17.87 3.50
C PRO A 108 4.77 -19.30 3.60
N PRO A 109 5.33 -19.69 4.77
CA PRO A 109 6.00 -20.97 4.96
C PRO A 109 5.03 -22.14 4.79
N ALA A 110 5.53 -23.27 4.28
CA ALA A 110 4.75 -24.50 4.19
C ALA A 110 4.47 -25.11 5.58
N ASN A 111 5.41 -24.94 6.51
CA ASN A 111 5.29 -25.30 7.91
C ASN A 111 5.91 -24.18 8.78
N PRO A 112 5.15 -23.52 9.68
CA PRO A 112 5.69 -22.49 10.57
C PRO A 112 6.76 -22.98 11.56
N ASP A 113 6.84 -24.30 11.83
CA ASP A 113 7.83 -24.88 12.74
C ASP A 113 9.22 -25.09 12.08
N ASP A 114 9.37 -24.86 10.76
CA ASP A 114 10.66 -24.99 10.08
C ASP A 114 11.67 -23.92 10.56
N ASP A 115 12.95 -24.30 10.68
CA ASP A 115 14.00 -23.48 11.30
C ASP A 115 14.23 -22.12 10.60
N ASP A 116 13.85 -22.00 9.32
CA ASP A 116 13.93 -20.78 8.51
C ASP A 116 12.57 -20.23 8.08
N ALA A 117 11.45 -20.71 8.65
CA ALA A 117 10.09 -20.25 8.32
C ALA A 117 9.82 -18.75 8.56
N GLY A 118 10.67 -18.07 9.33
CA GLY A 118 10.65 -16.61 9.55
C GLY A 118 11.74 -15.84 8.79
N ASN A 119 12.44 -16.47 7.85
CA ASN A 119 13.54 -15.86 7.09
C ASN A 119 13.04 -14.69 6.21
N PRO A 120 13.62 -13.48 6.32
CA PRO A 120 13.26 -12.32 5.50
C PRO A 120 13.84 -12.37 4.08
N PHE A 121 14.86 -13.21 3.82
CA PHE A 121 15.54 -13.33 2.53
C PHE A 121 14.84 -14.37 1.64
N VAL A 122 13.60 -14.08 1.26
CA VAL A 122 12.71 -14.99 0.54
C VAL A 122 11.97 -14.26 -0.60
N SER A 123 11.83 -14.94 -1.74
CA SER A 123 10.76 -14.63 -2.70
C SER A 123 9.43 -15.08 -2.08
N PHE A 124 8.33 -14.40 -2.42
CA PHE A 124 7.10 -14.57 -1.64
C PHE A 124 5.84 -14.59 -2.50
N ARG A 125 4.92 -15.48 -2.13
CA ARG A 125 3.54 -15.51 -2.61
C ARG A 125 2.73 -14.50 -1.79
N VAL A 126 1.97 -13.65 -2.47
CA VAL A 126 0.81 -12.97 -1.88
C VAL A 126 -0.45 -13.62 -2.42
N GLU A 127 -1.32 -14.06 -1.53
CA GLU A 127 -2.55 -14.78 -1.85
C GLU A 127 -3.76 -13.99 -1.38
N ARG A 128 -4.91 -14.20 -2.01
CA ARG A 128 -6.22 -13.85 -1.48
C ARG A 128 -7.05 -15.12 -1.37
N LYS A 129 -7.70 -15.36 -0.23
CA LYS A 129 -8.60 -16.50 -0.01
C LYS A 129 -10.06 -16.03 0.07
N SER A 130 -11.00 -16.90 -0.28
CA SER A 130 -12.43 -16.65 -0.08
C SER A 130 -12.80 -16.85 1.39
N ARG A 131 -14.01 -16.44 1.79
CA ARG A 131 -14.55 -16.76 3.13
C ARG A 131 -14.65 -18.27 3.41
N ALA A 132 -14.58 -19.11 2.38
CA ALA A 132 -14.51 -20.58 2.48
C ALA A 132 -13.07 -21.12 2.44
N GLY A 133 -12.05 -20.28 2.61
CA GLY A 133 -10.63 -20.64 2.59
C GLY A 133 -10.04 -20.94 1.21
N THR A 134 -10.86 -20.95 0.16
CA THR A 134 -10.43 -21.27 -1.22
C THR A 134 -9.51 -20.17 -1.77
N LEU A 135 -8.36 -20.53 -2.35
CA LEU A 135 -7.50 -19.57 -3.04
C LEU A 135 -8.28 -18.88 -4.19
N VAL A 136 -8.23 -17.54 -4.23
CA VAL A 136 -8.92 -16.69 -5.20
C VAL A 136 -7.91 -16.15 -6.21
N ASP A 137 -6.94 -15.36 -5.76
CA ASP A 137 -5.80 -14.91 -6.57
C ASP A 137 -4.46 -15.17 -5.88
N ARG A 138 -3.42 -15.28 -6.70
CA ARG A 138 -2.02 -15.42 -6.29
C ARG A 138 -1.16 -14.51 -7.17
N THR A 139 -0.30 -13.71 -6.54
CA THR A 139 0.83 -13.06 -7.21
C THR A 139 2.11 -13.51 -6.52
N VAL A 140 3.14 -13.81 -7.29
CA VAL A 140 4.48 -14.12 -6.79
C VAL A 140 5.35 -12.88 -6.96
N ILE A 141 6.01 -12.48 -5.89
CA ILE A 141 7.03 -11.43 -5.91
C ILE A 141 8.38 -12.13 -5.85
N LEU A 142 9.04 -12.19 -7.02
CA LEU A 142 10.39 -12.73 -7.13
C LEU A 142 11.37 -11.66 -6.70
N VAL A 143 12.26 -12.01 -5.79
CA VAL A 143 13.27 -11.09 -5.26
C VAL A 143 14.63 -11.71 -5.47
N ALA A 144 15.56 -10.93 -6.01
CA ALA A 144 16.98 -11.24 -6.01
C ALA A 144 17.71 -10.24 -5.10
N SER A 145 18.71 -10.71 -4.36
CA SER A 145 19.50 -9.92 -3.42
C SER A 145 20.98 -10.16 -3.64
N GLU A 146 21.83 -9.21 -3.25
CA GLU A 146 23.28 -9.44 -3.19
C GLU A 146 23.62 -10.66 -2.32
N TRP A 147 24.47 -11.52 -2.86
CA TRP A 147 24.90 -12.78 -2.28
C TRP A 147 26.42 -12.96 -2.42
N ILE A 148 27.07 -13.48 -1.38
CA ILE A 148 28.51 -13.81 -1.38
C ILE A 148 28.68 -15.32 -1.15
N PRO A 149 29.48 -16.04 -1.96
CA PRO A 149 29.82 -17.44 -1.70
C PRO A 149 30.69 -17.60 -0.45
N ASP A 150 30.51 -18.70 0.28
CA ASP A 150 31.41 -19.09 1.36
C ASP A 150 32.83 -19.35 0.81
N PRO A 151 33.89 -19.07 1.59
CA PRO A 151 35.23 -19.55 1.28
C PRO A 151 35.19 -21.09 1.20
N ALA A 152 35.53 -21.63 0.03
CA ALA A 152 35.17 -22.99 -0.31
C ALA A 152 35.76 -24.05 0.66
N PRO A 153 34.97 -25.05 1.11
CA PRO A 153 35.53 -26.33 1.50
C PRO A 153 36.21 -26.99 0.29
N ASN A 154 37.05 -28.01 0.53
CA ASN A 154 37.80 -28.70 -0.52
C ASN A 154 36.92 -29.08 -1.72
N ALA A 155 37.49 -28.99 -2.94
CA ALA A 155 36.79 -29.08 -4.22
C ALA A 155 36.09 -30.43 -4.53
N ASP A 156 36.15 -31.38 -3.60
CA ASP A 156 35.58 -32.73 -3.70
C ASP A 156 34.18 -32.86 -3.06
N SER A 157 33.54 -31.74 -2.65
CA SER A 157 32.18 -31.78 -2.09
C SER A 157 31.10 -31.64 -3.17
N ASP A 158 30.41 -32.75 -3.50
CA ASP A 158 29.30 -32.82 -4.49
C ASP A 158 28.04 -31.98 -4.16
N GLY A 159 28.05 -31.18 -3.10
CA GLY A 159 26.93 -30.32 -2.69
C GLY A 159 26.91 -28.96 -3.41
N PRO A 160 25.75 -28.28 -3.50
CA PRO A 160 25.69 -26.90 -3.96
C PRO A 160 26.49 -25.99 -3.00
N PRO A 161 27.26 -25.02 -3.50
CA PRO A 161 28.09 -24.17 -2.66
C PRO A 161 27.23 -23.25 -1.78
N ARG A 162 27.69 -23.12 -0.53
CA ARG A 162 27.10 -22.29 0.51
C ARG A 162 27.50 -20.81 0.33
N GLY A 163 26.82 -19.92 1.04
CA GLY A 163 27.04 -18.48 0.95
C GLY A 163 25.85 -17.68 1.49
N HIS A 164 26.08 -16.40 1.77
CA HIS A 164 25.18 -15.54 2.54
C HIS A 164 24.61 -14.38 1.72
N PHE A 165 23.33 -14.07 1.94
CA PHE A 165 22.69 -12.82 1.49
C PHE A 165 23.04 -11.66 2.43
N LEU A 166 23.34 -10.47 1.90
CA LEU A 166 24.03 -9.43 2.67
C LEU A 166 23.13 -8.49 3.49
N GLY A 167 21.85 -8.39 3.13
CA GLY A 167 20.95 -7.40 3.75
C GLY A 167 21.29 -5.94 3.42
N SER A 168 21.97 -5.70 2.29
CA SER A 168 22.45 -4.37 1.89
C SER A 168 21.32 -3.44 1.43
N GLY A 169 20.17 -3.98 1.04
CA GLY A 169 19.10 -3.28 0.31
C GLY A 169 19.33 -3.22 -1.20
N PHE A 170 20.43 -3.79 -1.73
CA PHE A 170 20.65 -3.89 -3.17
C PHE A 170 20.12 -5.22 -3.70
N GLY A 171 19.32 -5.15 -4.77
CA GLY A 171 18.54 -6.26 -5.28
C GLY A 171 17.52 -5.86 -6.33
N ILE A 172 16.72 -6.82 -6.76
CA ILE A 172 15.75 -6.72 -7.84
C ILE A 172 14.44 -7.37 -7.37
N ARG A 173 13.30 -6.71 -7.60
CA ARG A 173 11.94 -7.24 -7.41
C ARG A 173 11.26 -7.33 -8.78
N VAL A 174 10.70 -8.49 -9.11
CA VAL A 174 9.85 -8.73 -10.27
C VAL A 174 8.47 -9.18 -9.79
N VAL A 175 7.41 -8.66 -10.40
CA VAL A 175 6.02 -8.97 -10.05
C VAL A 175 5.45 -9.93 -11.06
N ALA A 176 5.05 -11.12 -10.61
CA ALA A 176 4.59 -12.22 -11.44
C ALA A 176 3.18 -12.67 -11.00
N HIS A 177 2.14 -12.18 -11.68
CA HIS A 177 0.77 -12.61 -11.44
C HIS A 177 0.56 -14.04 -11.95
N VAL A 178 -0.15 -14.88 -11.19
CA VAL A 178 -0.32 -16.31 -11.50
C VAL A 178 -1.77 -16.62 -11.88
N ARG A 179 -1.99 -17.21 -13.06
CA ARG A 179 -3.28 -17.68 -13.54
C ARG A 179 -3.22 -19.19 -13.83
N PRO A 180 -4.04 -20.05 -13.19
CA PRO A 180 -4.15 -21.46 -13.58
C PRO A 180 -4.70 -21.57 -15.02
N ALA A 181 -4.06 -22.38 -15.86
CA ALA A 181 -4.41 -22.56 -17.26
C ALA A 181 -4.16 -24.01 -17.71
N ASN A 182 -5.21 -24.74 -18.08
CA ASN A 182 -5.15 -26.09 -18.67
C ASN A 182 -4.36 -27.18 -17.88
N GLY A 183 -4.16 -26.99 -16.58
CA GLY A 183 -3.37 -27.87 -15.71
C GLY A 183 -1.95 -27.36 -15.40
N GLU A 184 -1.53 -26.29 -16.08
CA GLU A 184 -0.32 -25.52 -15.84
C GLU A 184 -0.68 -24.15 -15.22
N TYR A 185 0.31 -23.26 -15.10
CA TYR A 185 0.15 -21.88 -14.65
C TYR A 185 0.72 -20.92 -15.69
N GLU A 186 -0.11 -20.02 -16.19
CA GLU A 186 0.33 -18.84 -16.91
C GLU A 186 0.86 -17.80 -15.92
N ILE A 187 2.05 -17.29 -16.19
CA ILE A 187 2.73 -16.24 -15.44
C ILE A 187 2.70 -14.96 -16.26
N ARG A 188 2.13 -13.89 -15.68
CA ARG A 188 2.07 -12.56 -16.27
C ARG A 188 2.91 -11.59 -15.45
N ILE A 189 4.00 -11.09 -16.03
CA ILE A 189 4.85 -10.07 -15.41
C ILE A 189 4.47 -8.68 -15.92
N THR A 190 4.33 -7.72 -15.00
CA THR A 190 3.88 -6.32 -15.24
C THR A 190 4.96 -5.27 -15.03
N GLY A 191 6.14 -5.66 -14.51
CA GLY A 191 7.22 -4.73 -14.23
C GLY A 191 8.31 -5.28 -13.33
N LEU A 192 9.32 -4.45 -13.08
CA LEU A 192 10.36 -4.65 -12.07
C LEU A 192 10.71 -3.36 -11.33
N THR A 193 11.29 -3.53 -10.14
CA THR A 193 11.91 -2.46 -9.37
C THR A 193 13.25 -2.95 -8.84
N ALA A 194 14.35 -2.22 -9.07
CA ALA A 194 15.68 -2.59 -8.58
C ALA A 194 16.33 -1.45 -7.79
N SER A 195 17.21 -1.81 -6.87
CA SER A 195 18.12 -0.87 -6.19
C SER A 195 19.53 -1.41 -6.36
N LEU A 196 20.41 -0.64 -6.98
CA LEU A 196 21.71 -1.11 -7.45
C LEU A 196 22.88 -0.53 -6.62
N PRO A 197 23.99 -1.27 -6.46
CA PRO A 197 25.19 -0.80 -5.79
C PRO A 197 25.81 0.40 -6.53
N PHE A 198 26.43 1.32 -5.78
CA PHE A 198 26.89 2.60 -6.30
C PHE A 198 28.12 3.14 -5.57
N SER A 199 28.92 3.95 -6.27
CA SER A 199 30.03 4.74 -5.72
C SER A 199 31.01 3.89 -4.86
N PRO A 200 31.26 4.10 -3.54
CA PRO A 200 32.22 3.26 -2.82
C PRO A 200 31.69 1.84 -2.56
N TYR A 201 30.36 1.64 -2.66
CA TYR A 201 29.66 0.36 -2.56
C TYR A 201 29.63 -0.40 -3.92
N SER A 202 30.31 0.08 -4.95
CA SER A 202 30.39 -0.57 -6.27
C SER A 202 30.85 -2.03 -6.16
N THR A 203 30.01 -2.96 -6.63
CA THR A 203 30.21 -4.42 -6.50
C THR A 203 31.52 -4.92 -7.10
N PHE A 204 32.01 -4.29 -8.18
CA PHE A 204 33.32 -4.61 -8.77
C PHE A 204 34.46 -4.42 -7.77
N ARG A 205 34.44 -3.34 -6.98
CA ARG A 205 35.47 -3.05 -5.95
C ARG A 205 35.37 -4.00 -4.77
N VAL A 206 34.16 -4.45 -4.43
CA VAL A 206 33.90 -5.38 -3.34
C VAL A 206 34.33 -6.81 -3.71
N PHE A 207 34.13 -7.23 -4.96
CA PHE A 207 34.49 -8.58 -5.43
C PHE A 207 35.98 -8.91 -5.32
N ASP A 208 36.84 -7.96 -5.67
CA ASP A 208 38.29 -8.18 -5.63
C ASP A 208 38.79 -8.38 -4.19
N LEU A 209 38.14 -7.76 -3.20
CA LEU A 209 38.44 -7.96 -1.77
C LEU A 209 37.87 -9.29 -1.23
N ILE A 210 36.69 -9.71 -1.71
CA ILE A 210 36.14 -11.05 -1.44
C ILE A 210 37.09 -12.13 -1.98
N LYS A 211 37.56 -11.97 -3.22
CA LYS A 211 38.47 -12.91 -3.89
C LYS A 211 39.83 -13.03 -3.19
N ASN A 212 40.29 -11.97 -2.54
CA ASN A 212 41.49 -11.95 -1.70
C ASN A 212 41.27 -12.57 -0.30
N ASN A 213 40.08 -13.09 -0.01
CA ASN A 213 39.68 -13.73 1.25
C ASN A 213 39.60 -12.77 2.47
N GLU A 214 39.69 -11.44 2.25
CA GLU A 214 39.69 -10.42 3.31
C GLU A 214 38.31 -10.30 4.00
N PHE A 215 37.23 -10.65 3.29
CA PHE A 215 35.86 -10.58 3.80
C PHE A 215 35.34 -11.85 4.47
N ALA A 216 36.04 -12.98 4.33
CA ALA A 216 35.66 -14.25 4.95
C ALA A 216 35.64 -14.21 6.48
N GLU A 217 36.35 -13.25 7.09
CA GLU A 217 36.37 -13.05 8.53
C GLU A 217 35.13 -12.31 9.07
N ILE A 218 34.38 -11.55 8.24
CA ILE A 218 33.21 -10.76 8.71
C ILE A 218 32.15 -11.65 9.34
N PHE A 219 31.82 -12.76 8.70
CA PHE A 219 30.75 -13.65 9.16
C PHE A 219 31.21 -14.67 10.21
N ARG A 220 32.50 -14.65 10.61
CA ARG A 220 32.96 -15.47 11.73
C ARG A 220 32.53 -14.87 13.05
N THR A 221 32.02 -15.73 13.93
CA THR A 221 31.44 -15.37 15.23
C THR A 221 32.40 -14.53 16.11
N ALA A 222 33.71 -14.74 15.99
CA ALA A 222 34.72 -13.97 16.72
C ALA A 222 34.75 -12.48 16.32
N SER A 223 34.78 -12.18 15.01
CA SER A 223 34.79 -10.82 14.46
C SER A 223 33.51 -10.07 14.82
N LEU A 224 32.35 -10.70 14.63
CA LEU A 224 31.05 -10.13 15.03
C LEU A 224 30.98 -9.86 16.54
N SER A 225 31.63 -10.67 17.38
CA SER A 225 31.66 -10.48 18.83
C SER A 225 32.54 -9.28 19.26
N LEU A 226 33.63 -9.02 18.54
CA LEU A 226 34.49 -7.84 18.74
C LEU A 226 33.77 -6.56 18.31
N VAL A 227 33.21 -6.56 17.10
CA VAL A 227 32.43 -5.44 16.54
C VAL A 227 31.24 -5.07 17.45
N LYS A 228 30.49 -6.07 17.96
CA LYS A 228 29.40 -5.82 18.93
C LYS A 228 29.91 -5.32 20.29
N ALA A 229 31.10 -5.75 20.74
CA ALA A 229 31.70 -5.23 21.96
C ALA A 229 31.96 -3.72 21.84
N GLU A 230 32.64 -3.30 20.78
CA GLU A 230 32.96 -1.89 20.51
C GLU A 230 31.71 -1.02 20.34
N MET A 231 30.70 -1.47 19.59
CA MET A 231 29.40 -0.80 19.50
C MET A 231 28.74 -0.65 20.87
N SER A 232 28.83 -1.69 21.71
CA SER A 232 28.19 -1.67 23.03
C SER A 232 28.89 -0.71 23.99
N GLU A 233 30.23 -0.65 23.96
CA GLU A 233 31.03 0.30 24.74
C GLU A 233 30.74 1.75 24.31
N GLN A 234 30.84 2.05 23.01
CA GLN A 234 30.58 3.40 22.48
C GLN A 234 29.14 3.90 22.74
N LEU A 235 28.16 3.00 22.87
CA LEU A 235 26.75 3.37 23.11
C LEU A 235 26.31 3.31 24.58
N GLY A 236 27.16 2.83 25.50
CA GLY A 236 26.79 2.61 26.91
C GLY A 236 25.80 1.45 27.10
N LEU A 237 25.95 0.38 26.32
CA LEU A 237 25.11 -0.81 26.27
C LEU A 237 25.88 -2.05 26.74
N LYS A 238 25.17 -3.15 27.01
CA LYS A 238 25.79 -4.48 27.20
C LYS A 238 26.02 -5.14 25.84
N ASN A 239 27.13 -5.87 25.66
CA ASN A 239 27.45 -6.55 24.40
C ASN A 239 26.28 -7.45 23.90
N GLN A 240 25.72 -8.30 24.77
CA GLN A 240 24.52 -9.15 24.52
C GLN A 240 23.21 -8.39 24.18
N SER A 241 23.24 -7.05 24.24
CA SER A 241 22.12 -6.18 23.90
C SER A 241 22.32 -5.44 22.57
N VAL A 242 23.42 -5.64 21.84
CA VAL A 242 23.62 -5.14 20.46
C VAL A 242 23.35 -6.26 19.45
N SER A 243 22.64 -5.93 18.38
CA SER A 243 22.25 -6.86 17.32
C SER A 243 22.48 -6.25 15.94
N ILE A 244 23.13 -6.98 15.02
CA ILE A 244 23.44 -6.50 13.66
C ILE A 244 22.31 -6.93 12.70
N ARG A 245 21.85 -5.99 11.87
CA ARG A 245 20.68 -6.12 10.96
C ARG A 245 21.05 -6.27 9.48
N GLY A 246 22.21 -5.78 9.08
CA GLY A 246 22.67 -5.82 7.70
C GLY A 246 24.01 -5.12 7.54
N VAL A 247 24.74 -5.48 6.49
CA VAL A 247 26.11 -5.01 6.25
C VAL A 247 26.17 -4.36 4.88
N ARG A 248 26.66 -3.12 4.80
CA ARG A 248 27.05 -2.51 3.52
C ARG A 248 28.56 -2.44 3.42
N ILE A 249 29.11 -3.23 2.51
CA ILE A 249 30.53 -3.27 2.21
C ILE A 249 30.87 -2.16 1.21
N ALA A 250 31.94 -1.44 1.47
CA ALA A 250 32.43 -0.35 0.66
C ALA A 250 33.97 -0.37 0.57
N THR A 251 34.51 0.46 -0.30
CA THR A 251 35.94 0.80 -0.35
C THR A 251 36.16 2.26 -0.01
N THR A 252 37.29 2.63 0.58
CA THR A 252 37.64 4.05 0.71
C THR A 252 38.02 4.65 -0.66
N SER A 253 38.32 5.95 -0.70
CA SER A 253 38.72 6.64 -1.94
C SER A 253 39.99 6.08 -2.58
N ASP A 254 40.79 5.29 -1.86
CA ASP A 254 41.94 4.55 -2.38
C ASP A 254 41.58 3.32 -3.24
N GLY A 255 40.32 2.86 -3.19
CA GLY A 255 39.85 1.64 -3.85
C GLY A 255 40.44 0.33 -3.30
N LYS A 256 41.07 0.36 -2.12
CA LYS A 256 41.82 -0.77 -1.53
C LYS A 256 41.44 -1.06 -0.08
N THR A 257 41.21 -0.02 0.72
CA THR A 257 40.88 -0.20 2.13
C THR A 257 39.40 -0.56 2.28
N PRO A 258 39.05 -1.70 2.91
CA PRO A 258 37.65 -2.09 3.14
C PRO A 258 36.99 -1.24 4.22
N LEU A 259 35.83 -0.67 3.90
CA LEU A 259 34.99 0.08 4.84
C LEU A 259 33.64 -0.62 4.99
N VAL A 260 33.18 -0.77 6.23
CA VAL A 260 31.97 -1.52 6.56
C VAL A 260 30.98 -0.60 7.27
N ARG A 261 29.83 -0.36 6.64
CA ARG A 261 28.69 0.30 7.28
C ARG A 261 27.80 -0.75 7.91
N TRP A 262 27.96 -0.92 9.21
CA TRP A 262 27.17 -1.81 10.05
C TRP A 262 25.81 -1.19 10.37
N GLN A 263 24.71 -1.85 10.04
CA GLN A 263 23.37 -1.47 10.49
C GLN A 263 23.02 -2.32 11.71
N ALA A 264 22.60 -1.69 12.82
CA ALA A 264 22.44 -2.37 14.11
C ALA A 264 21.28 -1.81 14.94
N THR A 265 20.93 -2.54 15.99
CA THR A 265 19.85 -2.21 16.94
C THR A 265 20.24 -2.65 18.35
N SER A 266 19.61 -2.09 19.39
CA SER A 266 19.78 -2.58 20.76
C SER A 266 18.52 -3.21 21.34
N LYS A 267 18.70 -3.95 22.44
CA LYS A 267 17.64 -4.33 23.39
C LYS A 267 17.46 -3.23 24.45
N PRO A 268 16.34 -3.22 25.20
CA PRO A 268 16.14 -2.31 26.33
C PRO A 268 17.06 -2.70 27.50
N GLU A 269 17.44 -1.74 28.34
CA GLU A 269 18.05 -2.06 29.64
C GLU A 269 17.16 -1.66 30.83
N THR A 270 16.85 -2.66 31.65
CA THR A 270 16.08 -2.54 32.88
C THR A 270 16.99 -2.70 34.09
N VAL A 271 17.04 -1.69 34.95
CA VAL A 271 17.80 -1.74 36.23
C VAL A 271 16.86 -1.36 37.36
N ALA A 272 16.81 -2.17 38.41
CA ALA A 272 15.97 -1.96 39.61
C ALA A 272 14.50 -1.58 39.30
N GLY A 273 13.87 -2.31 38.36
CA GLY A 273 12.47 -2.10 37.98
C GLY A 273 12.18 -0.83 37.18
N ARG A 274 13.21 -0.16 36.62
CA ARG A 274 13.05 0.97 35.69
C ARG A 274 13.85 0.74 34.42
N THR A 275 13.17 0.73 33.28
CA THR A 275 13.82 0.76 31.96
C THR A 275 14.47 2.13 31.78
N ARG A 276 15.80 2.18 31.72
CA ARG A 276 16.57 3.44 31.65
C ARG A 276 16.86 3.87 30.22
N ALA A 277 16.95 2.92 29.30
CA ALA A 277 17.21 3.13 27.89
C ALA A 277 16.12 2.45 27.03
N THR A 278 15.42 3.28 26.28
CA THR A 278 14.58 3.00 25.11
C THR A 278 15.51 2.43 24.02
N PRO A 279 15.37 1.16 23.56
CA PRO A 279 16.30 0.57 22.59
C PRO A 279 16.39 1.36 21.31
N TYR A 280 17.60 1.36 20.74
CA TYR A 280 17.94 2.21 19.63
C TYR A 280 18.08 1.41 18.32
N SER A 281 17.64 1.95 17.19
CA SER A 281 18.19 1.63 15.86
C SER A 281 19.36 2.56 15.58
N PHE A 282 20.49 2.05 15.10
CA PHE A 282 21.72 2.82 14.87
C PHE A 282 22.55 2.26 13.73
N VAL A 283 23.34 3.13 13.10
CA VAL A 283 24.28 2.78 12.04
C VAL A 283 25.69 3.16 12.48
N PHE A 284 26.66 2.30 12.21
CA PHE A 284 28.10 2.51 12.43
C PHE A 284 28.85 2.45 11.10
N SER A 285 30.09 2.95 11.08
CA SER A 285 30.97 2.96 9.90
C SER A 285 32.41 2.70 10.33
N GLY A 286 32.91 1.49 10.06
CA GLY A 286 34.23 1.00 10.48
C GLY A 286 34.86 0.09 9.42
N THR A 287 35.45 -1.03 9.85
CA THR A 287 36.22 -1.97 9.01
C THR A 287 35.64 -3.39 9.17
N PRO A 288 36.13 -4.43 8.46
CA PRO A 288 35.70 -5.82 8.66
C PRO A 288 35.80 -6.36 10.10
N THR A 289 36.65 -5.75 10.93
CA THR A 289 36.93 -6.19 12.31
C THR A 289 36.56 -5.15 13.39
N GLU A 290 36.15 -3.94 13.01
CA GLU A 290 35.94 -2.80 13.91
C GLU A 290 34.59 -2.10 13.61
N ALA A 291 33.90 -1.62 14.65
CA ALA A 291 32.65 -0.89 14.50
C ALA A 291 32.87 0.53 13.96
N GLY A 292 33.93 1.21 14.39
CA GLY A 292 34.28 2.55 13.94
C GLY A 292 33.32 3.63 14.45
N ALA A 293 32.93 4.56 13.60
CA ALA A 293 32.19 5.76 14.01
C ALA A 293 30.66 5.58 13.96
N LEU A 294 29.96 6.06 14.99
CA LEU A 294 28.49 6.15 15.04
C LEU A 294 27.95 7.17 14.02
N VAL A 295 26.97 6.75 13.21
CA VAL A 295 26.33 7.53 12.13
C VAL A 295 24.89 7.95 12.48
N SER A 296 24.13 7.13 13.23
CA SER A 296 22.72 7.43 13.58
C SER A 296 22.27 6.70 14.86
N LYS A 297 21.19 7.14 15.55
CA LYS A 297 20.63 6.52 16.77
C LYS A 297 19.14 6.93 17.04
N VAL A 298 18.19 5.99 17.22
CA VAL A 298 16.71 6.27 17.30
C VAL A 298 15.91 5.30 18.23
N GLU A 299 15.10 5.80 19.18
CA GLU A 299 14.48 5.10 20.35
C GLU A 299 13.08 4.40 20.20
N LEU A 300 12.84 3.25 20.90
CA LEU A 300 11.59 2.41 20.87
C LEU A 300 11.09 1.86 22.27
N VAL A 301 9.99 1.07 22.37
CA VAL A 301 9.32 0.36 23.56
C VAL A 301 8.30 1.10 24.48
N ALA A 302 7.32 0.48 25.21
CA ALA A 302 6.72 -0.90 25.24
C ALA A 302 5.25 -0.98 25.85
N ASP A 303 4.28 -1.68 25.17
CA ASP A 303 3.62 -3.04 25.51
C ASP A 303 1.12 -3.67 27.09
N ALA A 304 0.48 -4.90 27.42
CA ALA A 304 -0.38 -6.05 26.84
C ALA A 304 -1.50 -6.41 27.92
N LEU A 305 -2.75 -6.96 27.89
CA LEU A 305 -3.91 -7.45 27.04
C LEU A 305 -5.34 -6.93 27.59
N THR A 306 -6.55 -7.58 27.50
CA THR A 306 -8.00 -7.13 27.25
C THR A 306 -9.18 -7.54 28.30
N PRO A 307 -10.58 -7.31 28.33
CA PRO A 307 -11.70 -6.73 27.46
C PRO A 307 -12.98 -5.96 27.98
N GLY A 308 -14.00 -5.68 27.12
CA GLY A 308 -15.43 -6.16 27.24
C GLY A 308 -16.44 -5.65 26.14
N HIS A 309 -17.73 -6.06 26.16
CA HIS A 309 -18.86 -5.55 25.30
C HIS A 309 -19.19 -4.06 25.58
N ALA A 310 -19.21 -3.12 24.62
CA ALA A 310 -19.19 -1.69 25.02
C ALA A 310 -19.74 -0.61 24.07
N TRP A 311 -20.00 0.56 24.67
CA TRP A 311 -20.30 1.83 24.00
C TRP A 311 -19.02 2.62 23.69
N VAL A 312 -18.78 2.90 22.40
CA VAL A 312 -17.56 3.54 21.86
C VAL A 312 -17.86 4.65 20.85
N PHE A 313 -16.81 5.32 20.36
CA PHE A 313 -16.88 6.17 19.16
C PHE A 313 -16.35 5.37 17.94
N PRO A 314 -17.21 4.73 17.12
CA PRO A 314 -16.78 4.07 15.89
C PRO A 314 -16.36 5.09 14.81
N LEU A 315 -16.91 6.30 14.88
CA LEU A 315 -16.54 7.48 14.10
C LEU A 315 -16.32 8.65 15.07
N ASP A 316 -15.34 9.51 14.80
CA ASP A 316 -14.98 10.60 15.71
C ASP A 316 -16.14 11.60 15.92
N PRO A 317 -16.34 12.15 17.14
CA PRO A 317 -17.42 13.12 17.41
C PRO A 317 -17.38 14.42 16.60
N ALA A 318 -16.29 14.77 15.90
CA ALA A 318 -16.29 15.89 14.95
C ALA A 318 -16.89 15.48 13.58
N SER A 319 -16.76 14.22 13.17
CA SER A 319 -17.37 13.66 11.94
C SER A 319 -18.86 13.30 12.08
N GLN A 320 -19.37 13.04 13.29
CA GLN A 320 -20.76 12.57 13.49
C GLN A 320 -21.87 13.63 13.28
N GLU A 321 -21.53 14.90 13.04
CA GLU A 321 -22.49 16.01 12.94
C GLU A 321 -21.98 17.11 11.98
N PRO A 322 -22.84 17.96 11.40
CA PRO A 322 -22.42 18.99 10.45
C PRO A 322 -21.51 20.06 11.09
N PRO A 323 -20.62 20.71 10.32
CA PRO A 323 -19.52 21.54 10.85
C PRO A 323 -19.94 22.81 11.61
N THR A 324 -21.22 23.18 11.56
CA THR A 324 -21.78 24.45 12.04
C THR A 324 -21.49 24.78 13.51
N ASP A 325 -21.27 23.79 14.38
CA ASP A 325 -20.74 24.04 15.73
C ASP A 325 -19.79 22.97 16.26
N LEU A 326 -18.74 22.65 15.48
CA LEU A 326 -17.60 21.83 15.89
C LEU A 326 -17.02 22.17 17.28
N ARG A 327 -17.21 23.40 17.78
CA ARG A 327 -16.76 23.83 19.12
C ARG A 327 -17.52 23.16 20.26
N LYS A 328 -18.77 22.71 20.04
CA LYS A 328 -19.57 21.94 21.01
C LYS A 328 -19.09 20.49 21.17
N ARG A 329 -18.36 19.96 20.19
CA ARG A 329 -18.02 18.53 20.08
C ARG A 329 -16.55 18.20 20.36
N ARG A 330 -15.72 19.21 20.67
CA ARG A 330 -14.27 19.07 20.95
C ARG A 330 -13.93 18.12 22.12
N PRO A 331 -12.72 17.54 22.15
CA PRO A 331 -12.21 16.73 23.27
C PRO A 331 -12.27 17.38 24.68
N THR A 332 -12.50 18.69 24.76
CA THR A 332 -12.57 19.49 26.01
C THR A 332 -14.00 19.66 26.56
N ARG A 333 -14.96 18.82 26.17
CA ARG A 333 -16.40 18.98 26.49
C ARG A 333 -16.87 18.03 27.59
N SER A 334 -17.92 18.38 28.34
CA SER A 334 -18.41 17.57 29.47
C SER A 334 -18.71 16.13 29.04
N GLU A 335 -18.69 15.17 29.97
CA GLU A 335 -18.96 13.77 29.64
C GLU A 335 -20.37 13.61 29.08
N GLU A 336 -21.37 14.24 29.71
CA GLU A 336 -22.73 14.41 29.21
C GLU A 336 -22.81 14.90 27.74
N ALA A 337 -21.95 15.84 27.34
CA ALA A 337 -21.92 16.38 25.98
C ALA A 337 -21.14 15.49 24.98
N LEU A 338 -20.35 14.52 25.45
CA LEU A 338 -19.67 13.53 24.61
C LEU A 338 -20.44 12.20 24.55
N GLU A 339 -21.25 11.90 25.57
CA GLU A 339 -22.09 10.70 25.69
C GLU A 339 -23.02 10.52 24.48
N HIS A 340 -23.57 11.63 23.97
CA HIS A 340 -24.47 11.66 22.81
C HIS A 340 -23.90 11.00 21.54
N TYR A 341 -22.56 10.98 21.41
CA TYR A 341 -21.88 10.46 20.21
C TYR A 341 -21.46 8.99 20.34
N ARG A 342 -21.81 8.31 21.44
CA ARG A 342 -21.49 6.89 21.62
C ARG A 342 -22.49 5.97 20.92
N HIS A 343 -21.95 4.92 20.32
CA HIS A 343 -22.71 3.82 19.71
C HIS A 343 -22.37 2.53 20.46
N ASN A 344 -23.37 1.67 20.67
CA ASN A 344 -23.18 0.36 21.29
C ASN A 344 -22.64 -0.63 20.26
N GLU A 345 -21.38 -1.05 20.42
CA GLU A 345 -20.74 -2.03 19.55
C GLU A 345 -20.76 -3.43 20.19
N GLU A 346 -21.09 -4.44 19.39
CA GLU A 346 -20.92 -5.83 19.82
C GLU A 346 -19.42 -6.14 19.86
N ILE A 347 -18.91 -6.43 21.06
CA ILE A 347 -17.52 -6.79 21.31
C ILE A 347 -17.57 -8.05 22.17
N THR A 348 -17.47 -9.20 21.51
CA THR A 348 -17.77 -10.55 22.03
C THR A 348 -16.91 -10.94 23.23
N ALA A 349 -17.39 -10.57 24.42
CA ALA A 349 -16.79 -10.86 25.71
C ALA A 349 -17.87 -10.82 26.82
N TYR A 350 -17.91 -11.83 27.67
CA TYR A 350 -18.74 -11.88 28.88
C TYR A 350 -18.14 -11.00 30.00
N GLU A 351 -18.79 -11.01 31.16
CA GLU A 351 -18.39 -10.26 32.35
C GLU A 351 -16.97 -10.71 32.81
N ALA A 352 -15.95 -9.89 32.51
CA ALA A 352 -14.51 -10.06 32.81
C ALA A 352 -13.67 -11.09 32.00
N ASP A 353 -13.92 -11.23 30.69
CA ASP A 353 -13.23 -12.14 29.72
C ASP A 353 -11.76 -11.73 29.31
N PRO A 354 -11.27 -12.05 28.08
CA PRO A 354 -10.24 -11.31 27.33
C PRO A 354 -10.49 -11.19 25.78
N LEU A 355 -10.66 -9.99 25.21
CA LEU A 355 -10.90 -9.63 23.77
C LEU A 355 -9.60 -9.51 23.04
N ILE A 356 -8.77 -10.50 23.25
CA ILE A 356 -7.91 -10.94 22.18
C ILE A 356 -8.75 -10.97 20.89
N TYR A 357 -8.27 -10.37 19.80
CA TYR A 357 -8.87 -10.57 18.48
C TYR A 357 -8.02 -11.58 17.68
N PRO A 358 -8.63 -12.55 16.98
CA PRO A 358 -9.96 -13.09 17.27
C PRO A 358 -9.99 -13.69 18.71
N PRO A 359 -11.16 -13.78 19.37
CA PRO A 359 -11.23 -14.40 20.70
C PRO A 359 -10.84 -15.89 20.61
N PRO A 360 -10.11 -16.45 21.60
CA PRO A 360 -9.68 -17.84 21.57
C PRO A 360 -10.89 -18.80 21.52
N PRO A 361 -10.87 -19.84 20.66
CA PRO A 361 -11.90 -20.87 20.67
C PRO A 361 -11.95 -21.61 22.02
N ASN A 362 -13.09 -22.24 22.33
CA ASN A 362 -13.23 -23.08 23.51
C ASN A 362 -13.68 -24.50 23.10
N PRO A 363 -12.85 -25.55 23.25
CA PRO A 363 -11.45 -25.50 23.73
C PRO A 363 -10.50 -24.82 22.74
N GLU A 364 -9.43 -24.24 23.25
CA GLU A 364 -8.40 -23.58 22.43
C GLU A 364 -7.58 -24.64 21.67
N PRO A 365 -7.45 -24.56 20.34
CA PRO A 365 -6.68 -25.54 19.58
C PRO A 365 -5.17 -25.29 19.74
N PRO A 366 -4.34 -26.34 19.80
CA PRO A 366 -2.88 -26.18 19.75
C PRO A 366 -2.46 -25.40 18.50
N GLY A 367 -1.64 -24.36 18.69
CA GLY A 367 -1.21 -23.48 17.59
C GLY A 367 -2.20 -22.37 17.23
N PHE A 368 -3.18 -22.06 18.09
CA PHE A 368 -3.96 -20.82 17.95
C PHE A 368 -3.03 -19.60 17.97
N ILE A 369 -3.20 -18.72 16.98
CA ILE A 369 -2.52 -17.43 16.89
C ILE A 369 -3.60 -16.35 16.93
N GLU A 370 -3.47 -15.45 17.90
CA GLU A 370 -4.24 -14.23 17.95
C GLU A 370 -3.59 -13.10 17.14
N ASP A 371 -4.41 -12.21 16.61
CA ASP A 371 -4.02 -11.06 15.79
C ASP A 371 -3.72 -9.81 16.60
N ALA A 372 -4.51 -9.51 17.65
CA ALA A 372 -4.45 -8.22 18.34
C ALA A 372 -4.78 -8.26 19.84
N ARG A 373 -4.03 -7.49 20.64
CA ARG A 373 -4.22 -7.33 22.08
C ARG A 373 -4.01 -5.87 22.55
N VAL A 374 -5.08 -5.23 23.01
CA VAL A 374 -5.14 -3.90 23.72
C VAL A 374 -5.08 -4.12 25.24
N VAL A 375 -4.62 -3.22 26.15
CA VAL A 375 -3.58 -3.68 27.14
C VAL A 375 -3.40 -3.13 28.60
N VAL A 376 -2.92 -3.87 29.63
CA VAL A 376 -2.64 -3.24 30.97
C VAL A 376 -1.43 -2.29 31.00
N CYS A 377 -1.61 -1.08 31.54
CA CYS A 377 -0.61 -0.01 31.54
C CYS A 377 -0.12 0.41 32.96
N PRO A 378 0.47 -0.48 33.79
CA PRO A 378 0.80 -0.22 35.22
C PRO A 378 1.71 0.99 35.49
N GLY A 379 2.51 1.40 34.50
CA GLY A 379 3.34 2.61 34.59
C GLY A 379 2.53 3.92 34.60
N PHE A 380 1.35 3.92 33.98
CA PHE A 380 0.53 5.11 33.69
C PHE A 380 -0.88 5.03 34.28
N VAL A 381 -1.35 3.84 34.61
CA VAL A 381 -2.68 3.56 35.17
C VAL A 381 -2.51 2.83 36.51
N LEU A 382 -3.13 3.34 37.58
CA LEU A 382 -2.94 2.81 38.93
C LEU A 382 -3.70 1.50 39.18
N ALA A 383 -4.88 1.34 38.54
CA ALA A 383 -5.69 0.13 38.63
C ALA A 383 -5.03 -1.10 37.96
N ASP A 384 -4.14 -0.84 37.01
CA ASP A 384 -3.48 -1.84 36.18
C ASP A 384 -2.22 -2.44 36.89
N ARG A 385 -2.00 -2.11 38.18
CA ARG A 385 -0.85 -2.57 38.99
C ARG A 385 -1.19 -3.82 39.81
N LEU A 386 -0.38 -4.87 39.63
CA LEU A 386 -0.49 -6.10 40.41
C LEU A 386 -0.22 -5.89 41.92
N PRO A 387 -0.85 -6.68 42.82
CA PRO A 387 -0.56 -6.66 44.25
C PRO A 387 0.90 -7.02 44.58
N PRO A 388 1.49 -6.51 45.68
CA PRO A 388 2.90 -6.77 46.04
C PRO A 388 3.30 -8.22 46.31
N ALA A 389 2.34 -9.16 46.31
CA ALA A 389 2.54 -10.58 46.60
C ALA A 389 2.54 -11.48 45.35
N TYR A 390 2.46 -10.92 44.14
CA TYR A 390 2.51 -11.71 42.90
C TYR A 390 3.93 -12.30 42.69
N PRO A 391 4.09 -13.63 42.51
CA PRO A 391 5.40 -14.29 42.57
C PRO A 391 6.23 -14.22 41.27
N TYR A 392 5.76 -13.51 40.25
CA TYR A 392 6.41 -13.38 38.94
C TYR A 392 6.71 -11.91 38.61
N PRO A 393 7.73 -11.61 37.79
CA PRO A 393 7.94 -10.25 37.27
C PRO A 393 6.70 -9.76 36.52
N PRO A 394 6.51 -8.44 36.37
CA PRO A 394 5.38 -7.87 35.63
C PRO A 394 5.52 -8.15 34.12
N GLN A 395 5.13 -9.37 33.74
CA GLN A 395 4.69 -9.69 32.40
C GLN A 395 3.46 -8.82 32.06
N PRO A 396 3.18 -8.58 30.78
CA PRO A 396 2.04 -7.77 30.39
C PRO A 396 0.80 -8.67 30.16
N TYR A 397 -0.33 -8.34 30.80
CA TYR A 397 -1.47 -9.24 31.10
C TYR A 397 -2.86 -8.67 30.72
N PRO A 398 -3.94 -9.48 30.61
CA PRO A 398 -5.29 -8.97 30.33
C PRO A 398 -5.84 -7.83 31.21
N LYS A 399 -6.21 -6.72 30.56
CA LYS A 399 -6.88 -5.50 31.06
C LYS A 399 -8.36 -5.75 31.01
N THR A 400 -8.84 -6.46 32.01
CA THR A 400 -10.26 -6.67 32.09
C THR A 400 -11.01 -5.35 32.33
N VAL A 401 -12.16 -5.20 31.70
CA VAL A 401 -13.08 -4.09 31.89
C VAL A 401 -14.47 -4.66 32.17
N ASP A 402 -14.97 -4.34 33.36
CA ASP A 402 -16.32 -4.69 33.76
C ASP A 402 -17.35 -3.92 32.92
N LEU A 403 -18.22 -4.65 32.23
CA LEU A 403 -19.13 -4.14 31.21
C LEU A 403 -20.53 -4.78 31.32
N PRO A 404 -21.24 -4.51 32.44
CA PRO A 404 -22.64 -4.90 32.59
C PRO A 404 -23.48 -4.15 31.55
N GLY A 405 -24.32 -4.90 30.81
CA GLY A 405 -24.98 -4.50 29.56
C GLY A 405 -26.00 -3.35 29.60
N THR A 406 -25.95 -2.48 30.61
CA THR A 406 -26.76 -1.25 30.71
C THR A 406 -25.99 -0.02 31.18
N SER A 407 -24.71 -0.13 31.61
CA SER A 407 -23.93 1.02 32.10
C SER A 407 -22.48 0.97 31.62
N ALA A 408 -22.19 1.69 30.53
CA ALA A 408 -20.85 1.77 29.96
C ALA A 408 -19.88 2.66 30.79
N PRO A 409 -18.56 2.39 30.76
CA PRO A 409 -17.55 3.23 31.40
C PRO A 409 -17.62 4.67 30.93
N LEU A 410 -17.36 5.61 31.83
CA LEU A 410 -17.37 7.05 31.52
C LEU A 410 -16.39 7.38 30.39
N VAL A 411 -16.76 8.34 29.54
CA VAL A 411 -15.98 8.77 28.36
C VAL A 411 -14.55 9.21 28.74
N ARG A 412 -14.33 9.79 29.93
CA ARG A 412 -12.98 10.02 30.47
C ARG A 412 -12.58 9.00 31.51
N SER A 413 -12.59 7.73 31.10
CA SER A 413 -11.97 6.64 31.86
C SER A 413 -10.82 5.99 31.09
N ASN A 414 -9.87 5.42 31.83
CA ASN A 414 -8.85 4.53 31.27
C ASN A 414 -9.50 3.34 30.56
N ASP A 415 -10.60 2.83 31.11
CA ASP A 415 -11.29 1.66 30.59
C ASP A 415 -11.98 1.93 29.23
N PHE A 416 -12.64 3.08 29.08
CA PHE A 416 -13.15 3.56 27.78
C PHE A 416 -12.03 3.70 26.73
N ALA A 417 -10.83 4.13 27.13
CA ALA A 417 -9.69 4.23 26.23
C ALA A 417 -9.17 2.83 25.80
N ALA A 418 -9.15 1.83 26.69
CA ALA A 418 -8.78 0.46 26.36
C ALA A 418 -9.76 -0.16 25.35
N ILE A 419 -11.07 -0.01 25.59
CA ILE A 419 -12.12 -0.51 24.68
C ILE A 419 -12.03 0.18 23.31
N SER A 420 -11.91 1.50 23.27
CA SER A 420 -11.89 2.26 22.00
C SER A 420 -10.70 1.87 21.13
N ALA A 421 -9.53 1.68 21.74
CA ALA A 421 -8.35 1.20 21.03
C ALA A 421 -8.57 -0.21 20.44
N TYR A 422 -9.30 -1.10 21.13
CA TYR A 422 -9.61 -2.41 20.58
C TYR A 422 -10.58 -2.31 19.40
N ASN A 423 -11.72 -1.64 19.55
CA ASN A 423 -12.70 -1.58 18.47
C ASN A 423 -12.08 -1.03 17.17
N ASN A 424 -11.20 -0.05 17.31
CA ASN A 424 -10.57 0.62 16.18
C ASN A 424 -9.40 -0.18 15.57
N VAL A 425 -8.74 -1.07 16.33
CA VAL A 425 -7.72 -2.02 15.80
C VAL A 425 -8.36 -3.31 15.26
N ARG A 426 -9.43 -3.81 15.89
CA ARG A 426 -10.27 -4.91 15.38
C ARG A 426 -10.72 -4.64 13.95
N GLN A 427 -11.23 -3.43 13.70
CA GLN A 427 -11.67 -2.97 12.38
C GLN A 427 -10.60 -3.06 11.27
N PHE A 428 -9.31 -3.16 11.62
CA PHE A 428 -8.24 -3.41 10.66
C PHE A 428 -8.11 -4.90 10.32
N PHE A 429 -8.10 -5.79 11.31
CA PHE A 429 -8.04 -7.24 11.06
C PHE A 429 -9.33 -7.77 10.42
N GLU A 430 -10.50 -7.26 10.83
CA GLU A 430 -11.78 -7.52 10.14
C GLU A 430 -11.74 -7.11 8.66
N ARG A 431 -10.91 -6.11 8.28
CA ARG A 431 -10.71 -5.71 6.89
C ARG A 431 -9.70 -6.61 6.18
N LEU A 432 -8.64 -7.08 6.83
CA LEU A 432 -7.77 -8.13 6.28
C LEU A 432 -8.59 -9.38 5.93
N ASP A 433 -9.37 -9.90 6.89
CA ASP A 433 -10.27 -11.04 6.72
C ASP A 433 -11.30 -10.82 5.60
N ALA A 434 -12.03 -9.70 5.63
CA ALA A 434 -13.05 -9.40 4.63
C ALA A 434 -12.47 -9.18 3.22
N TYR A 435 -11.21 -8.74 3.10
CA TYR A 435 -10.48 -8.67 1.83
C TYR A 435 -9.82 -10.01 1.43
N GLY A 436 -9.95 -11.06 2.27
CA GLY A 436 -9.34 -12.37 2.03
C GLY A 436 -7.82 -12.39 2.21
N ILE A 437 -7.27 -11.40 2.92
CA ILE A 437 -5.84 -11.25 3.20
C ILE A 437 -5.55 -11.91 4.55
N ASP A 438 -4.86 -13.04 4.52
CA ASP A 438 -4.43 -13.79 5.70
C ASP A 438 -3.46 -12.95 6.57
N ALA A 439 -3.83 -12.68 7.82
CA ALA A 439 -3.09 -11.77 8.71
C ALA A 439 -1.66 -12.26 9.01
N VAL A 440 -1.49 -13.56 9.28
CA VAL A 440 -0.18 -14.21 9.43
C VAL A 440 0.67 -13.97 8.17
N SER A 441 0.12 -14.20 6.97
CA SER A 441 0.82 -14.03 5.70
C SER A 441 1.14 -12.56 5.37
N TYR A 442 0.41 -11.60 5.94
CA TYR A 442 0.71 -10.17 5.84
C TYR A 442 1.83 -9.74 6.80
N PHE A 443 1.79 -10.25 8.02
CA PHE A 443 2.83 -10.07 9.04
C PHE A 443 4.04 -10.96 8.70
N ARG A 444 4.77 -10.60 7.63
CA ARG A 444 5.99 -11.30 7.17
C ARG A 444 7.19 -11.06 8.06
N ILE A 445 7.49 -9.78 8.33
CA ILE A 445 8.69 -9.37 9.08
C ILE A 445 8.43 -9.34 10.58
N ALA A 446 7.17 -9.18 10.99
CA ALA A 446 6.76 -9.11 12.39
C ALA A 446 6.01 -10.37 12.85
N SER A 447 6.03 -10.62 14.15
CA SER A 447 5.15 -11.59 14.81
C SER A 447 3.83 -10.94 15.20
N LEU A 448 2.74 -11.68 15.00
CA LEU A 448 1.48 -11.47 15.71
C LEU A 448 1.61 -11.97 17.17
N PRO A 449 0.77 -11.52 18.10
CA PRO A 449 -0.27 -10.48 17.96
C PRO A 449 0.29 -9.05 17.98
N LEU A 450 -0.40 -8.13 17.28
CA LEU A 450 -0.22 -6.69 17.43
C LEU A 450 -0.64 -6.26 18.85
N LYS A 451 0.32 -5.77 19.62
CA LYS A 451 0.12 -5.26 20.98
C LYS A 451 -0.22 -3.78 20.96
N VAL A 452 -1.11 -3.29 21.83
CA VAL A 452 -1.63 -1.90 21.75
C VAL A 452 -1.60 -1.17 23.11
N PHE A 453 -0.39 -0.83 23.57
CA PHE A 453 0.05 0.16 24.59
C PHE A 453 -0.98 1.32 24.98
N TYR A 454 -2.24 1.09 25.40
CA TYR A 454 -3.42 2.03 25.32
C TYR A 454 -3.34 3.34 26.13
N ARG A 455 -2.54 3.36 27.20
CA ARG A 455 -2.22 4.57 27.95
C ARG A 455 -0.73 4.61 28.24
N SER A 456 -0.01 5.33 27.39
CA SER A 456 1.46 5.34 27.41
C SER A 456 2.07 6.74 27.30
N GLY A 457 3.31 6.85 27.77
CA GLY A 457 4.17 8.01 27.57
C GLY A 457 4.97 7.90 26.28
N VAL A 458 4.73 8.82 25.35
CA VAL A 458 5.49 8.92 24.10
C VAL A 458 6.72 9.82 24.30
N ARG A 459 7.88 9.35 23.81
CA ARG A 459 9.14 10.10 23.76
C ARG A 459 9.74 10.03 22.35
N PRO A 460 10.50 11.07 21.91
CA PRO A 460 10.77 12.33 22.62
C PRO A 460 9.53 13.22 22.72
N GLY A 461 9.36 13.88 23.88
CA GLY A 461 8.21 14.73 24.19
C GLY A 461 8.30 15.34 25.60
N PRO A 462 7.60 16.45 25.87
CA PRO A 462 7.71 17.17 27.15
C PRO A 462 7.04 16.43 28.33
N GLY A 463 5.99 15.64 28.08
CA GLY A 463 5.29 14.86 29.09
C GLY A 463 6.11 13.66 29.55
N LYS A 464 6.91 13.83 30.61
CA LYS A 464 7.81 12.78 31.16
C LYS A 464 7.09 11.58 31.80
N ASP A 465 5.75 11.58 31.80
CA ASP A 465 4.83 10.83 32.65
C ASP A 465 3.52 10.38 31.94
N GLY A 466 3.42 10.52 30.62
CA GLY A 466 2.19 10.21 29.86
C GLY A 466 1.31 11.40 29.51
N GLN A 467 1.63 12.61 29.98
CA GLN A 467 0.82 13.80 29.68
C GLN A 467 1.19 14.44 28.33
N THR A 468 0.82 13.78 27.23
CA THR A 468 0.99 14.29 25.85
C THR A 468 -0.16 13.86 24.94
N VAL A 469 -0.44 14.65 23.90
CA VAL A 469 -1.31 14.25 22.78
C VAL A 469 -0.41 13.67 21.70
N ASN A 470 -0.33 12.34 21.61
CA ASN A 470 0.50 11.63 20.64
C ASN A 470 0.17 10.12 20.58
N ALA A 471 0.66 9.45 19.55
CA ALA A 471 0.74 7.99 19.44
C ALA A 471 2.11 7.56 18.85
N ARG A 472 2.36 6.26 18.66
CA ARG A 472 3.48 5.68 17.87
C ARG A 472 3.39 4.15 17.73
N VAL A 473 3.87 3.57 16.62
CA VAL A 473 4.19 2.14 16.50
C VAL A 473 5.68 1.86 16.74
N LEU A 474 5.98 0.74 17.41
CA LEU A 474 7.32 0.30 17.84
C LEU A 474 7.47 -1.23 17.64
N PRO A 475 8.61 -1.76 17.19
CA PRO A 475 8.90 -3.19 17.22
C PRO A 475 9.69 -3.63 18.48
N GLU A 476 9.38 -4.83 18.99
CA GLU A 476 10.00 -5.48 20.16
C GLU A 476 10.80 -6.74 19.78
N GLY A 477 11.59 -7.29 20.70
CA GLY A 477 11.92 -8.72 20.71
C GLY A 477 13.00 -9.19 19.72
N TRP A 478 13.37 -8.37 18.73
CA TRP A 478 14.31 -8.73 17.67
C TRP A 478 15.54 -9.54 18.12
N LEU A 479 15.81 -10.66 17.43
CA LEU A 479 17.01 -11.48 17.63
C LEU A 479 18.35 -10.75 17.41
N VAL A 480 19.42 -11.43 17.86
CA VAL A 480 20.80 -10.91 18.01
C VAL A 480 21.57 -10.81 16.68
N ASP A 481 21.17 -11.60 15.67
CA ASP A 481 21.74 -11.61 14.33
C ASP A 481 20.62 -11.85 13.31
N TYR A 482 20.41 -10.92 12.38
CA TYR A 482 19.36 -10.99 11.34
C TYR A 482 19.93 -11.31 9.95
N VAL A 483 21.24 -11.53 9.86
CA VAL A 483 21.94 -11.91 8.63
C VAL A 483 22.05 -13.45 8.59
N GLY A 484 20.89 -14.10 8.50
CA GLY A 484 20.75 -15.56 8.55
C GLY A 484 19.29 -16.01 8.67
N PRO A 485 19.02 -17.34 8.61
CA PRO A 485 17.69 -17.88 8.84
C PRO A 485 17.19 -17.52 10.24
N THR A 486 15.89 -17.20 10.34
CA THR A 486 15.22 -16.82 11.58
C THR A 486 13.96 -17.68 11.70
N LYS A 487 13.70 -18.26 12.88
CA LYS A 487 12.49 -19.07 13.11
C LYS A 487 11.24 -18.19 13.07
N PHE A 488 10.08 -18.78 12.76
CA PHE A 488 8.82 -18.05 12.67
C PHE A 488 8.46 -17.26 13.95
N GLY A 489 8.70 -17.83 15.13
CA GLY A 489 8.43 -17.19 16.43
C GLY A 489 9.48 -16.17 16.91
N ASP A 490 10.64 -16.09 16.25
CA ASP A 490 11.77 -15.23 16.63
C ASP A 490 11.68 -13.81 16.02
N ARG A 491 10.63 -13.54 15.25
CA ARG A 491 10.38 -12.26 14.58
C ARG A 491 9.83 -11.21 15.56
N PRO A 492 10.15 -9.91 15.37
CA PRO A 492 9.75 -8.85 16.29
C PRO A 492 8.23 -8.68 16.42
N ILE A 493 7.73 -8.51 17.65
CA ILE A 493 6.31 -8.21 17.89
C ILE A 493 6.08 -6.70 17.79
N LEU A 494 4.94 -6.25 17.25
CA LEU A 494 4.63 -4.83 17.12
C LEU A 494 3.80 -4.28 18.29
N GLN A 495 4.09 -3.03 18.65
CA GLN A 495 3.57 -2.32 19.83
C GLN A 495 3.04 -0.95 19.40
N LEU A 496 1.72 -0.76 19.38
CA LEU A 496 1.05 0.52 19.17
C LEU A 496 0.84 1.24 20.50
N HIS A 497 1.40 2.42 20.67
CA HIS A 497 1.31 3.24 21.88
C HIS A 497 0.35 4.41 21.70
N LEU A 498 -0.53 4.60 22.70
CA LEU A 498 -1.58 5.62 22.65
C LEU A 498 -1.50 6.48 23.91
N ALA A 499 -1.45 7.81 23.76
CA ALA A 499 -1.46 8.76 24.86
C ALA A 499 -2.85 9.43 25.01
N LEU A 500 -2.92 10.75 25.15
CA LEU A 500 -4.15 11.47 25.51
C LEU A 500 -4.77 12.18 24.30
N ALA A 501 -6.10 12.34 24.30
CA ALA A 501 -6.82 13.20 23.36
C ALA A 501 -6.89 14.67 23.83
N ASP A 502 -6.83 14.88 25.14
CA ASP A 502 -6.85 16.20 25.78
C ASP A 502 -5.98 16.18 27.06
N LEU A 503 -5.30 17.30 27.32
CA LEU A 503 -4.52 17.53 28.55
C LEU A 503 -5.29 18.38 29.57
N SER A 504 -6.27 19.16 29.11
CA SER A 504 -6.94 20.23 29.85
C SER A 504 -8.16 19.76 30.67
N THR A 505 -8.94 18.81 30.16
CA THR A 505 -10.22 18.37 30.76
C THR A 505 -10.13 16.93 31.25
N ARG A 506 -10.47 16.69 32.51
CA ARG A 506 -10.34 15.38 33.16
C ARG A 506 -11.50 15.14 34.13
N ALA A 507 -11.93 13.88 34.27
CA ALA A 507 -13.02 13.48 35.16
C ALA A 507 -12.48 12.65 36.35
N ARG A 508 -13.41 12.14 37.17
CA ARG A 508 -13.16 11.10 38.18
C ARG A 508 -14.32 10.11 38.13
N LYS A 509 -14.04 8.82 38.32
CA LYS A 509 -15.11 7.84 38.60
C LYS A 509 -15.85 8.24 39.89
N PRO A 510 -17.16 7.94 40.03
CA PRO A 510 -17.91 8.20 41.25
C PRO A 510 -17.21 7.68 42.52
N TRP A 511 -17.43 8.34 43.65
CA TRP A 511 -16.81 7.96 44.93
C TRP A 511 -17.46 6.69 45.49
N ASP A 512 -16.63 5.67 45.74
CA ASP A 512 -17.02 4.30 46.11
C ASP A 512 -17.21 4.09 47.63
N GLY A 513 -17.12 5.15 48.42
CA GLY A 513 -17.13 5.08 49.89
C GLY A 513 -15.76 4.85 50.54
N LYS A 514 -14.70 4.55 49.77
CA LYS A 514 -13.39 4.10 50.29
C LYS A 514 -12.21 4.95 49.80
N ALA A 515 -12.09 5.19 48.49
CA ALA A 515 -10.91 5.83 47.90
C ALA A 515 -11.27 6.80 46.76
N ARG A 516 -10.57 7.94 46.68
CA ARG A 516 -10.80 8.91 45.60
C ARG A 516 -10.12 8.39 44.34
N SER A 517 -10.92 7.86 43.43
CA SER A 517 -10.55 7.54 42.05
C SER A 517 -9.60 8.60 41.46
N PRO A 518 -8.54 8.21 40.74
CA PRO A 518 -7.62 9.17 40.13
C PRO A 518 -8.35 10.06 39.12
N ILE A 519 -7.73 11.20 38.80
CA ILE A 519 -8.26 12.11 37.79
C ILE A 519 -7.87 11.57 36.40
N GLU A 520 -8.86 11.18 35.61
CA GLU A 520 -8.67 10.48 34.33
C GLU A 520 -8.97 11.42 33.14
N PRO A 521 -8.00 11.62 32.21
CA PRO A 521 -8.20 12.32 30.93
C PRO A 521 -8.75 11.39 29.84
N LEU A 522 -9.28 11.98 28.76
CA LEU A 522 -9.67 11.27 27.54
C LEU A 522 -8.42 10.69 26.83
N GLY A 523 -8.46 9.41 26.44
CA GLY A 523 -7.38 8.75 25.69
C GLY A 523 -7.47 9.00 24.18
N ILE A 524 -6.32 9.07 23.49
CA ILE A 524 -6.28 9.29 22.02
C ILE A 524 -6.90 8.13 21.23
N ALA A 525 -6.95 6.95 21.85
CA ALA A 525 -7.67 5.75 21.41
C ALA A 525 -9.13 5.98 20.98
N ALA A 526 -9.77 7.02 21.52
CA ALA A 526 -11.14 7.41 21.22
C ALA A 526 -11.31 8.03 19.81
N ASP A 527 -10.22 8.40 19.13
CA ASP A 527 -10.24 8.95 17.77
C ASP A 527 -9.77 7.88 16.77
N ALA A 528 -10.73 7.27 16.06
CA ALA A 528 -10.44 6.20 15.09
C ALA A 528 -9.46 6.63 13.99
N ARG A 529 -9.41 7.91 13.63
CA ARG A 529 -8.46 8.44 12.63
C ARG A 529 -7.01 8.32 13.11
N TRP A 530 -6.75 8.54 14.39
CA TRP A 530 -5.41 8.34 14.96
C TRP A 530 -5.00 6.87 14.98
N ILE A 531 -5.93 5.94 15.19
CA ILE A 531 -5.64 4.50 15.09
C ILE A 531 -5.31 4.11 13.64
N TRP A 532 -6.07 4.59 12.66
CA TRP A 532 -5.79 4.36 11.23
C TRP A 532 -4.52 5.03 10.72
N HIS A 533 -4.10 6.15 11.31
CA HIS A 533 -2.78 6.74 11.06
C HIS A 533 -1.66 5.79 11.48
N GLU A 534 -1.75 5.26 12.70
CA GLU A 534 -0.74 4.35 13.25
C GLU A 534 -0.74 2.96 12.58
N ILE A 535 -1.90 2.46 12.13
CA ILE A 535 -1.97 1.27 11.27
C ILE A 535 -1.11 1.45 10.00
N GLY A 536 -0.97 2.67 9.48
CA GLY A 536 -0.03 2.98 8.40
C GLY A 536 1.42 2.59 8.70
N HIS A 537 1.87 2.72 9.95
CA HIS A 537 3.19 2.26 10.40
C HIS A 537 3.24 0.75 10.69
N VAL A 538 2.13 0.14 11.13
CA VAL A 538 2.01 -1.32 11.28
C VAL A 538 2.22 -2.01 9.93
N LEU A 539 1.49 -1.60 8.89
CA LEU A 539 1.56 -2.21 7.55
C LEU A 539 3.00 -2.18 6.99
N LEU A 540 3.67 -1.03 7.09
CA LEU A 540 5.06 -0.85 6.64
C LEU A 540 6.03 -1.74 7.40
N MET A 541 5.90 -1.82 8.73
CA MET A 541 6.78 -2.66 9.54
C MET A 541 6.54 -4.16 9.30
N CYS A 542 5.30 -4.57 9.04
CA CYS A 542 4.94 -5.96 8.73
C CYS A 542 5.48 -6.44 7.38
N SER A 543 5.46 -5.60 6.35
CA SER A 543 5.82 -5.98 4.98
C SER A 543 7.21 -5.50 4.55
N VAL A 544 7.56 -4.23 4.79
CA VAL A 544 8.82 -3.61 4.33
C VAL A 544 9.92 -3.68 5.41
N GLY A 545 9.55 -3.60 6.68
CA GLY A 545 10.49 -3.67 7.82
C GLY A 545 11.12 -2.33 8.21
N GLU A 546 10.63 -1.23 7.63
CA GLU A 546 10.85 0.13 8.12
C GLU A 546 9.50 0.68 8.62
N LEU A 547 9.50 1.55 9.64
CA LEU A 547 8.28 2.17 10.17
C LEU A 547 7.75 3.30 9.28
N GLU A 548 8.59 3.88 8.42
CA GLU A 548 8.29 5.03 7.58
C GLU A 548 8.68 4.70 6.12
N PHE A 549 7.98 5.23 5.11
CA PHE A 549 8.53 5.19 3.74
C PHE A 549 9.71 6.17 3.65
N ARG A 550 10.64 5.90 2.74
CA ARG A 550 11.78 6.79 2.49
C ARG A 550 11.38 8.09 1.77
N PHE A 551 10.21 8.10 1.14
CA PHE A 551 9.62 9.28 0.52
C PHE A 551 8.49 9.94 1.33
N ALA A 552 7.94 9.28 2.36
CA ALA A 552 6.81 9.79 3.16
C ALA A 552 6.68 9.12 4.53
N HIS A 553 6.20 9.84 5.55
CA HIS A 553 6.13 9.33 6.92
C HIS A 553 5.37 8.00 7.06
N SER A 554 4.18 7.87 6.46
CA SER A 554 3.51 6.58 6.16
C SER A 554 2.33 6.83 5.21
N ALA A 555 1.51 5.81 4.94
CA ALA A 555 0.19 5.98 4.33
C ALA A 555 -0.91 6.33 5.36
N GLY A 556 -0.55 6.59 6.62
CA GLY A 556 -1.47 6.70 7.75
C GLY A 556 -2.54 7.77 7.58
N ASP A 557 -2.16 9.00 7.22
CA ASP A 557 -3.11 10.08 6.98
C ASP A 557 -4.09 9.78 5.84
N ALA A 558 -3.68 8.97 4.85
CA ALA A 558 -4.58 8.51 3.78
C ALA A 558 -5.62 7.53 4.33
N LEU A 559 -5.19 6.50 5.06
CA LEU A 559 -6.08 5.50 5.64
C LEU A 559 -7.08 6.14 6.62
N ALA A 560 -6.59 7.04 7.48
CA ALA A 560 -7.42 7.81 8.42
C ALA A 560 -8.52 8.62 7.73
N ALA A 561 -8.20 9.27 6.60
CA ALA A 561 -9.16 10.02 5.80
C ALA A 561 -10.15 9.11 5.07
N ILE A 562 -9.64 8.12 4.33
CA ILE A 562 -10.41 7.26 3.41
C ILE A 562 -11.41 6.38 4.16
N VAL A 563 -11.04 5.82 5.32
CA VAL A 563 -11.97 5.03 6.15
C VAL A 563 -13.08 5.89 6.76
N SER A 564 -12.78 7.16 7.08
CA SER A 564 -13.72 8.04 7.80
C SER A 564 -14.67 8.84 6.89
N ASP A 565 -14.26 9.17 5.67
CA ASP A 565 -15.03 10.07 4.77
C ASP A 565 -16.44 9.56 4.38
N PRO A 566 -16.68 8.27 4.06
CA PRO A 566 -18.00 7.80 3.61
C PRO A 566 -19.15 8.09 4.57
N GLN A 567 -18.84 8.16 5.87
CA GLN A 567 -19.79 8.33 6.97
C GLN A 567 -19.67 9.71 7.66
N SER A 568 -18.68 10.52 7.30
CA SER A 568 -18.43 11.82 7.94
C SER A 568 -19.37 12.89 7.42
N GLN A 569 -20.16 13.49 8.31
CA GLN A 569 -21.01 14.64 7.98
C GLN A 569 -20.21 15.92 7.67
N LEU A 570 -18.90 15.92 7.93
CA LEU A 570 -17.97 16.96 7.46
C LEU A 570 -17.72 16.90 5.95
N ALA A 571 -18.02 15.77 5.28
CA ALA A 571 -17.89 15.63 3.83
C ALA A 571 -18.85 16.56 3.03
N GLY A 572 -19.84 17.15 3.70
CA GLY A 572 -20.72 18.19 3.13
C GLY A 572 -20.11 19.60 3.06
N ASP A 573 -18.91 19.83 3.61
CA ASP A 573 -18.23 21.13 3.61
C ASP A 573 -16.78 20.99 3.13
N ALA A 574 -16.44 21.64 2.02
CA ALA A 574 -15.12 21.60 1.41
C ALA A 574 -13.98 22.06 2.34
N ASN A 575 -14.27 22.92 3.33
CA ASN A 575 -13.27 23.37 4.30
C ASN A 575 -12.88 22.25 5.29
N TRP A 576 -13.84 21.39 5.65
CA TRP A 576 -13.67 20.37 6.69
C TRP A 576 -13.47 18.96 6.18
N ARG A 577 -13.98 18.62 4.99
CA ARG A 577 -13.80 17.29 4.38
C ARG A 577 -12.31 16.89 4.35
N GLY A 578 -11.48 17.76 3.79
CA GLY A 578 -10.03 17.56 3.65
C GLY A 578 -9.21 17.58 4.95
N ALA A 579 -9.83 17.71 6.13
CA ALA A 579 -9.13 17.71 7.41
C ALA A 579 -8.92 16.28 7.93
N THR A 580 -7.66 15.85 8.11
CA THR A 580 -7.37 14.45 8.48
C THR A 580 -7.74 14.16 9.94
N PHE A 581 -7.56 15.12 10.86
CA PHE A 581 -7.90 14.99 12.29
C PHE A 581 -8.74 16.19 12.75
N PRO A 582 -10.06 16.17 12.54
CA PRO A 582 -10.94 17.28 12.91
C PRO A 582 -11.26 17.34 14.42
N TRP A 583 -11.13 16.22 15.15
CA TRP A 583 -11.50 16.11 16.57
C TRP A 583 -10.31 16.27 17.52
N VAL A 584 -9.39 15.30 17.59
CA VAL A 584 -8.09 15.46 18.26
C VAL A 584 -7.18 16.27 17.32
N PHE A 585 -7.44 17.58 17.32
CA PHE A 585 -7.08 18.45 16.21
C PHE A 585 -5.59 18.56 15.94
N THR A 586 -5.19 18.19 14.73
CA THR A 586 -3.93 18.62 14.11
C THR A 586 -4.22 19.22 12.73
N PRO A 587 -3.47 20.24 12.27
CA PRO A 587 -3.74 20.94 11.00
C PRO A 587 -3.26 20.15 9.76
N ARG A 588 -3.32 18.80 9.81
CA ARG A 588 -2.98 17.89 8.71
C ARG A 588 -4.16 17.76 7.76
N ARG A 589 -3.87 17.74 6.45
CA ARG A 589 -4.88 17.71 5.39
C ARG A 589 -4.51 16.77 4.24
N HIS A 590 -5.55 16.29 3.56
CA HIS A 590 -5.51 15.32 2.47
C HIS A 590 -6.19 15.85 1.18
N ASP A 591 -6.25 17.18 1.05
CA ASP A 591 -6.74 17.93 -0.12
C ASP A 591 -5.71 18.99 -0.58
N ARG A 592 -4.41 18.75 -0.34
CA ARG A 592 -3.36 19.74 -0.57
C ARG A 592 -3.22 20.08 -2.05
N CYS A 593 -3.10 21.37 -2.33
CA CYS A 593 -3.03 21.92 -3.68
C CYS A 593 -1.58 22.12 -4.15
N VAL A 594 -1.28 21.63 -5.37
CA VAL A 594 0.06 21.64 -5.96
C VAL A 594 0.60 23.04 -6.29
N SER A 595 -0.27 23.98 -6.64
CA SER A 595 0.11 25.38 -6.92
C SER A 595 0.68 26.11 -5.71
N HIS A 596 0.34 25.65 -4.49
CA HIS A 596 0.94 26.10 -3.24
C HIS A 596 2.15 25.25 -2.78
N GLY A 597 2.80 24.55 -3.70
CA GLY A 597 4.06 23.83 -3.46
C GLY A 597 3.93 22.45 -2.82
N TRP A 598 2.71 21.97 -2.54
CA TRP A 598 2.42 20.61 -2.07
C TRP A 598 2.44 19.58 -3.22
N SER A 599 3.41 19.68 -4.11
CA SER A 599 3.64 18.76 -5.22
C SER A 599 4.83 17.86 -4.91
N TRP A 600 4.87 16.64 -5.46
CA TRP A 600 6.05 15.78 -5.43
C TRP A 600 7.25 16.41 -6.16
N GLY A 601 7.04 17.15 -7.25
CA GLY A 601 8.05 18.05 -7.83
C GLY A 601 8.19 19.39 -7.10
N GLY A 602 7.30 19.70 -6.15
CA GLY A 602 7.08 21.05 -5.63
C GLY A 602 8.01 21.48 -4.50
N THR A 603 7.98 22.78 -4.20
CA THR A 603 8.87 23.44 -3.23
C THR A 603 8.88 22.78 -1.85
N LEU A 604 7.74 22.23 -1.39
CA LEU A 604 7.64 21.61 -0.06
C LEU A 604 8.17 20.17 0.00
N HIS A 605 8.21 19.44 -1.12
CA HIS A 605 8.89 18.14 -1.19
C HIS A 605 10.38 18.30 -1.52
N TYR A 606 10.75 19.22 -2.43
CA TYR A 606 12.12 19.36 -2.95
C TYR A 606 13.17 19.51 -1.84
N ALA A 607 12.95 20.40 -0.87
CA ALA A 607 13.87 20.58 0.26
C ALA A 607 14.04 19.32 1.13
N MET A 608 13.09 18.38 1.07
CA MET A 608 13.11 17.09 1.78
C MET A 608 13.63 15.94 0.90
N SER A 609 13.55 16.05 -0.43
CA SER A 609 14.14 15.07 -1.36
C SER A 609 15.66 15.24 -1.51
N GLN A 610 16.20 16.45 -1.29
CA GLN A 610 17.64 16.70 -1.32
C GLN A 610 18.38 16.32 -0.02
N VAL A 611 17.71 15.76 0.99
CA VAL A 611 18.35 15.37 2.26
C VAL A 611 19.10 14.04 2.08
N PRO A 612 20.43 13.96 2.33
CA PRO A 612 21.19 12.74 2.10
C PRO A 612 20.75 11.57 2.99
N ASP A 613 20.76 10.38 2.41
CA ASP A 613 20.37 9.07 2.97
C ASP A 613 21.04 8.68 4.32
N SER A 614 22.15 9.34 4.65
CA SER A 614 22.93 9.19 5.89
C SER A 614 22.52 10.15 7.02
N THR A 615 21.68 11.14 6.75
CA THR A 615 21.33 12.23 7.68
C THR A 615 20.29 11.77 8.70
N PRO A 616 20.56 11.78 10.02
CA PRO A 616 19.58 11.39 11.03
C PRO A 616 18.75 12.60 11.52
N PRO A 617 17.43 12.46 11.70
CA PRO A 617 16.59 11.37 11.23
C PRO A 617 16.33 11.49 9.71
N ARG A 618 16.14 10.37 9.01
CA ARG A 618 15.90 10.25 7.55
C ARG A 618 14.56 10.85 7.05
N ARG A 619 13.99 11.82 7.77
CA ARG A 619 12.56 12.10 7.73
C ARG A 619 12.13 13.03 6.59
N LYS A 620 11.70 12.42 5.49
CA LYS A 620 10.57 12.94 4.70
C LYS A 620 9.30 12.82 5.55
N GLY A 621 9.14 13.74 6.51
CA GLY A 621 8.10 13.71 7.56
C GLY A 621 6.73 14.22 7.10
N TYR A 622 5.88 14.61 8.07
CA TYR A 622 4.45 14.96 7.93
C TYR A 622 4.06 15.91 6.79
N TRP A 623 4.97 16.68 6.19
CA TRP A 623 4.65 17.46 4.98
C TRP A 623 4.47 16.55 3.75
N THR A 624 5.39 15.60 3.56
CA THR A 624 5.37 14.65 2.43
C THR A 624 4.28 13.59 2.59
N GLU A 625 3.95 13.20 3.83
CA GLU A 625 2.77 12.36 4.09
C GLU A 625 1.48 13.05 3.64
N GLN A 626 1.33 14.37 3.80
CA GLN A 626 0.15 15.08 3.31
C GLN A 626 0.09 15.15 1.78
N ILE A 627 1.23 15.08 1.09
CA ILE A 627 1.30 14.96 -0.38
C ILE A 627 0.86 13.55 -0.81
N LEU A 628 1.37 12.50 -0.15
CA LEU A 628 0.91 11.11 -0.37
C LEU A 628 -0.58 10.93 -0.06
N SER A 629 -1.03 11.46 1.08
CA SER A 629 -2.42 11.40 1.53
C SER A 629 -3.35 12.13 0.57
N SER A 630 -2.94 13.29 0.02
CA SER A 630 -3.70 14.00 -1.01
C SER A 630 -3.70 13.29 -2.37
N SER A 631 -2.65 12.51 -2.68
CA SER A 631 -2.63 11.62 -3.86
C SER A 631 -3.65 10.48 -3.68
N LEU A 632 -3.54 9.73 -2.58
CA LEU A 632 -4.39 8.57 -2.28
C LEU A 632 -5.86 8.95 -2.04
N PHE A 633 -6.15 10.13 -1.47
CA PHE A 633 -7.53 10.59 -1.31
C PHE A 633 -8.17 10.98 -2.65
N ARG A 634 -7.41 11.43 -3.65
CA ARG A 634 -7.93 11.63 -5.02
C ARG A 634 -8.27 10.30 -5.69
N LEU A 635 -7.44 9.27 -5.53
CA LEU A 635 -7.78 7.91 -5.96
C LEU A 635 -9.11 7.43 -5.33
N TYR A 636 -9.29 7.61 -4.03
CA TYR A 636 -10.56 7.30 -3.35
C TYR A 636 -11.76 8.06 -3.94
N ARG A 637 -11.62 9.39 -4.12
CA ARG A 637 -12.66 10.23 -4.72
C ARG A 637 -13.02 9.79 -6.14
N ALA A 638 -12.02 9.39 -6.94
CA ALA A 638 -12.17 8.91 -8.32
C ALA A 638 -13.16 7.76 -8.44
N ILE A 639 -12.93 6.70 -7.67
CA ILE A 639 -13.57 5.39 -7.88
C ILE A 639 -14.93 5.28 -7.19
N GLY A 640 -15.48 6.42 -6.73
CA GLY A 640 -16.80 6.54 -6.10
C GLY A 640 -16.84 7.37 -4.81
N GLY A 641 -15.70 7.84 -4.29
CA GLY A 641 -15.65 8.64 -3.07
C GLY A 641 -16.33 10.01 -3.17
N ASP A 642 -16.51 10.56 -4.38
CA ASP A 642 -17.28 11.79 -4.60
C ASP A 642 -18.78 11.55 -4.90
N THR A 643 -19.21 10.29 -5.07
CA THR A 643 -20.57 9.96 -5.52
C THR A 643 -21.66 10.50 -4.58
N LYS A 644 -22.74 11.00 -5.20
CA LYS A 644 -23.93 11.55 -4.56
C LYS A 644 -25.14 10.66 -4.80
N LEU A 645 -26.16 10.77 -3.95
CA LEU A 645 -27.46 10.17 -4.22
C LEU A 645 -28.11 10.87 -5.43
N VAL A 646 -28.51 10.06 -6.42
CA VAL A 646 -29.15 10.49 -7.66
C VAL A 646 -30.32 11.45 -7.39
N GLY A 647 -30.41 12.53 -8.17
CA GLY A 647 -31.46 13.56 -8.02
C GLY A 647 -31.31 14.48 -6.80
N THR A 648 -30.39 14.19 -5.86
CA THR A 648 -30.08 15.10 -4.76
C THR A 648 -28.98 16.08 -5.15
N LYS A 649 -29.04 17.32 -4.65
CA LYS A 649 -28.02 18.34 -5.01
C LYS A 649 -26.64 18.07 -4.41
N ASN A 650 -26.58 17.48 -3.20
CA ASN A 650 -25.35 17.31 -2.42
C ASN A 650 -25.37 16.16 -1.39
N GLN A 651 -26.36 15.26 -1.35
CA GLN A 651 -26.33 14.17 -0.36
C GLN A 651 -25.34 13.08 -0.81
N PRO A 652 -24.47 12.56 0.08
CA PRO A 652 -23.50 11.52 -0.28
C PRO A 652 -24.21 10.18 -0.52
N ASP A 653 -23.80 9.43 -1.55
CA ASP A 653 -24.15 8.01 -1.64
C ASP A 653 -23.19 7.22 -0.74
N GLN A 654 -23.67 6.88 0.46
CA GLN A 654 -22.87 6.14 1.43
C GLN A 654 -22.39 4.78 0.89
N PHE A 655 -23.22 4.05 0.14
CA PHE A 655 -22.86 2.72 -0.36
C PHE A 655 -21.78 2.80 -1.46
N ALA A 656 -21.89 3.76 -2.38
CA ALA A 656 -20.86 4.00 -3.39
C ALA A 656 -19.53 4.46 -2.76
N ARG A 657 -19.60 5.30 -1.72
CA ARG A 657 -18.42 5.80 -0.99
C ARG A 657 -17.76 4.72 -0.14
N GLU A 658 -18.52 3.88 0.56
CA GLU A 658 -17.97 2.74 1.30
C GLU A 658 -17.32 1.74 0.34
N SER A 659 -17.95 1.44 -0.81
CA SER A 659 -17.36 0.63 -1.89
C SER A 659 -16.05 1.21 -2.45
N ALA A 660 -15.93 2.55 -2.52
CA ALA A 660 -14.69 3.22 -2.93
C ALA A 660 -13.62 3.21 -1.83
N SER A 661 -14.03 3.43 -0.57
CA SER A 661 -13.16 3.43 0.60
C SER A 661 -12.53 2.05 0.82
N HIS A 662 -13.34 1.00 0.88
CA HIS A 662 -12.84 -0.36 1.10
C HIS A 662 -11.89 -0.82 -0.03
N TYR A 663 -12.19 -0.51 -1.30
CA TYR A 663 -11.27 -0.87 -2.39
C TYR A 663 -9.98 -0.04 -2.36
N SER A 664 -10.04 1.25 -2.04
CA SER A 664 -8.84 2.09 -1.86
C SER A 664 -7.95 1.58 -0.72
N VAL A 665 -8.55 1.19 0.41
CA VAL A 665 -7.82 0.62 1.56
C VAL A 665 -7.23 -0.75 1.21
N TYR A 666 -7.96 -1.60 0.50
CA TYR A 666 -7.44 -2.87 -0.03
C TYR A 666 -6.22 -2.64 -0.93
N LEU A 667 -6.29 -1.70 -1.89
CA LEU A 667 -5.18 -1.38 -2.79
C LEU A 667 -3.96 -0.88 -2.01
N ILE A 668 -4.13 0.01 -1.01
CA ILE A 668 -3.04 0.48 -0.15
C ILE A 668 -2.41 -0.67 0.63
N MET A 669 -3.21 -1.53 1.26
CA MET A 669 -2.72 -2.70 2.01
C MET A 669 -1.99 -3.69 1.11
N ARG A 670 -2.59 -4.10 0.00
CA ARG A 670 -2.03 -5.08 -0.95
C ARG A 670 -0.79 -4.53 -1.65
N GLY A 671 -0.78 -3.24 -1.99
CA GLY A 671 0.39 -2.53 -2.53
C GLY A 671 1.57 -2.53 -1.56
N ILE A 672 1.34 -2.23 -0.27
CA ILE A 672 2.39 -2.34 0.76
C ILE A 672 2.85 -3.80 0.95
N GLN A 673 1.93 -4.78 0.87
CA GLN A 673 2.24 -6.21 1.03
C GLN A 673 3.25 -6.72 -0.01
N ILE A 674 3.11 -6.26 -1.26
CA ILE A 674 3.96 -6.68 -2.38
C ILE A 674 5.25 -5.88 -2.51
N LEU A 675 5.50 -4.91 -1.63
CA LEU A 675 6.81 -4.29 -1.54
C LEU A 675 7.85 -5.28 -0.98
N PRO A 676 9.11 -5.14 -1.42
CA PRO A 676 10.22 -5.94 -0.93
C PRO A 676 10.66 -5.48 0.47
N THR A 677 11.50 -6.26 1.13
CA THR A 677 12.06 -5.86 2.43
C THR A 677 13.13 -4.77 2.23
N SER A 678 13.28 -3.87 3.20
CA SER A 678 14.33 -2.82 3.19
C SER A 678 15.77 -3.38 3.21
N THR A 679 15.93 -4.67 3.51
CA THR A 679 17.20 -5.41 3.43
C THR A 679 17.47 -6.04 2.06
N THR A 680 16.46 -6.19 1.21
CA THR A 680 16.59 -6.83 -0.12
C THR A 680 16.53 -5.82 -1.26
N VAL A 681 15.49 -4.98 -1.33
CA VAL A 681 15.36 -3.95 -2.36
C VAL A 681 14.73 -2.70 -1.76
N LEU A 682 15.28 -1.53 -2.06
CA LEU A 682 14.80 -0.28 -1.47
C LEU A 682 13.59 0.31 -2.20
N THR A 683 12.56 0.65 -1.43
CA THR A 683 11.47 1.52 -1.86
C THR A 683 11.82 2.97 -1.49
N ASN A 684 12.66 3.59 -2.33
CA ASN A 684 13.14 4.96 -2.13
C ASN A 684 12.14 6.02 -2.63
N GLU A 685 11.42 5.74 -3.72
CA GLU A 685 10.66 6.74 -4.47
C GLU A 685 9.14 6.44 -4.60
N PRO A 686 8.28 7.48 -4.71
CA PRO A 686 6.83 7.31 -4.69
C PRO A 686 6.30 6.48 -5.87
N ASP A 687 6.92 6.55 -7.06
CA ASP A 687 6.43 5.80 -8.24
C ASP A 687 6.60 4.28 -8.09
N GLN A 688 7.49 3.82 -7.20
CA GLN A 688 7.58 2.41 -6.81
C GLN A 688 6.32 1.97 -6.05
N LEU A 689 5.74 2.85 -5.20
CA LEU A 689 4.43 2.62 -4.58
C LEU A 689 3.30 2.73 -5.61
N VAL A 690 3.33 3.67 -6.56
CA VAL A 690 2.33 3.73 -7.65
C VAL A 690 2.33 2.43 -8.46
N SER A 691 3.51 1.89 -8.80
CA SER A 691 3.60 0.56 -9.43
C SER A 691 2.97 -0.52 -8.55
N ALA A 692 3.28 -0.55 -7.25
CA ALA A 692 2.71 -1.55 -6.35
C ALA A 692 1.18 -1.42 -6.15
N LEU A 693 0.61 -0.21 -6.23
CA LEU A 693 -0.84 0.00 -6.24
C LEU A 693 -1.47 -0.50 -7.55
N ILE A 694 -0.80 -0.28 -8.68
CA ILE A 694 -1.20 -0.80 -10.01
C ILE A 694 -1.16 -2.33 -10.03
N ASP A 695 -0.07 -2.93 -9.57
CA ASP A 695 0.09 -4.38 -9.40
C ASP A 695 -1.00 -4.97 -8.47
N ALA A 696 -1.45 -4.23 -7.45
CA ALA A 696 -2.53 -4.66 -6.55
C ALA A 696 -3.92 -4.67 -7.21
N ASP A 697 -4.23 -3.66 -8.06
CA ASP A 697 -5.43 -3.64 -8.89
C ASP A 697 -5.41 -4.81 -9.90
N ILE A 698 -4.32 -4.91 -10.66
CA ILE A 698 -4.13 -5.89 -11.72
C ILE A 698 -4.04 -7.32 -11.19
N GLY A 699 -3.56 -7.51 -9.96
CA GLY A 699 -3.47 -8.77 -9.24
C GLY A 699 -4.81 -9.31 -8.69
N THR A 700 -5.89 -8.54 -8.78
CA THR A 700 -7.24 -8.95 -8.34
C THR A 700 -7.89 -9.86 -9.42
N ILE A 701 -7.34 -11.07 -9.57
CA ILE A 701 -7.58 -11.98 -10.72
C ILE A 701 -8.32 -13.25 -10.28
N ARG A 702 -9.65 -13.29 -10.41
CA ARG A 702 -10.34 -14.58 -10.56
C ARG A 702 -11.62 -14.45 -11.40
N TRP A 703 -11.87 -15.48 -12.20
CA TRP A 703 -12.78 -15.48 -13.36
C TRP A 703 -14.22 -15.86 -13.04
N ASP A 704 -14.42 -16.47 -11.87
CA ASP A 704 -15.68 -16.96 -11.31
C ASP A 704 -16.01 -16.36 -9.92
N VAL A 705 -15.11 -15.53 -9.36
CA VAL A 705 -15.26 -14.85 -8.06
C VAL A 705 -14.64 -13.46 -8.14
N ASN A 706 -15.40 -12.39 -7.88
CA ASN A 706 -14.89 -11.03 -8.00
C ASN A 706 -14.04 -10.63 -6.75
N TRP A 707 -13.72 -9.36 -6.61
CA TRP A 707 -13.48 -8.77 -5.28
C TRP A 707 -14.84 -8.59 -4.60
N ASP A 708 -15.33 -9.67 -3.97
CA ASP A 708 -16.63 -9.76 -3.30
C ASP A 708 -16.42 -9.76 -1.79
N VAL A 709 -16.48 -8.58 -1.18
CA VAL A 709 -16.20 -8.38 0.25
C VAL A 709 -17.51 -8.06 0.99
N THR A 710 -17.71 -8.64 2.17
CA THR A 710 -18.95 -8.42 2.96
C THR A 710 -18.61 -8.05 4.39
N PHE A 711 -19.10 -6.90 4.82
CA PHE A 711 -18.92 -6.39 6.18
C PHE A 711 -20.14 -6.65 7.05
N PRO A 712 -19.97 -6.80 8.39
CA PRO A 712 -21.10 -6.77 9.32
C PRO A 712 -21.87 -5.44 9.16
N PRO A 713 -23.15 -5.37 9.59
CA PRO A 713 -23.89 -4.12 9.58
C PRO A 713 -23.17 -3.08 10.47
N PRO A 714 -22.99 -1.81 10.03
CA PRO A 714 -22.60 -0.74 10.94
C PRO A 714 -23.70 -0.54 12.00
N PRO A 715 -23.41 0.00 13.21
CA PRO A 715 -24.30 -0.04 14.38
C PRO A 715 -25.68 0.62 14.22
N TYR A 716 -25.87 1.43 13.17
CA TYR A 716 -27.12 2.09 12.80
C TYR A 716 -27.86 1.42 11.61
N SER A 717 -27.42 0.24 11.17
CA SER A 717 -28.01 -0.57 10.09
C SER A 717 -28.25 -2.01 10.58
N THR A 718 -29.32 -2.65 10.08
CA THR A 718 -29.54 -4.10 10.25
C THR A 718 -29.12 -4.91 9.02
N LYS A 719 -28.53 -4.25 8.00
CA LYS A 719 -28.07 -4.87 6.76
C LYS A 719 -26.55 -4.87 6.69
N SER A 720 -25.98 -6.06 6.50
CA SER A 720 -24.62 -6.22 5.99
C SER A 720 -24.50 -5.60 4.59
N PHE A 721 -23.35 -5.03 4.29
CA PHE A 721 -23.05 -4.49 2.97
C PHE A 721 -22.02 -5.37 2.25
N SER A 722 -22.34 -5.72 1.00
CA SER A 722 -21.47 -6.53 0.14
C SER A 722 -21.02 -5.70 -1.08
N PHE A 723 -19.73 -5.44 -1.17
CA PHE A 723 -19.12 -4.66 -2.24
C PHE A 723 -18.45 -5.58 -3.25
N HIS A 724 -18.65 -5.29 -4.54
CA HIS A 724 -18.28 -6.17 -5.65
C HIS A 724 -17.48 -5.35 -6.67
N ARG A 725 -16.19 -5.64 -6.89
CA ARG A 725 -15.32 -4.98 -7.90
C ARG A 725 -14.43 -5.94 -8.67
N ILE A 726 -13.84 -5.47 -9.76
CA ILE A 726 -12.99 -6.23 -10.69
C ILE A 726 -11.67 -5.47 -10.86
N GLY A 727 -10.56 -6.22 -10.94
CA GLY A 727 -9.21 -5.70 -11.08
C GLY A 727 -8.85 -5.21 -12.50
N GLY A 728 -7.82 -4.38 -12.59
CA GLY A 728 -7.37 -3.71 -13.82
C GLY A 728 -8.25 -2.53 -14.23
N CYS A 729 -9.32 -2.24 -13.49
CA CYS A 729 -10.24 -1.14 -13.76
C CYS A 729 -9.64 0.23 -13.45
N VAL A 730 -8.66 0.34 -12.54
CA VAL A 730 -8.27 1.62 -11.91
C VAL A 730 -6.79 1.96 -12.01
N HIS A 731 -5.96 1.14 -12.68
CA HIS A 731 -4.52 1.41 -12.80
C HIS A 731 -4.18 2.78 -13.43
N LYS A 732 -4.94 3.24 -14.45
CA LYS A 732 -4.80 4.60 -15.00
C LYS A 732 -5.16 5.68 -13.98
N VAL A 733 -6.22 5.49 -13.19
CA VAL A 733 -6.59 6.40 -12.09
C VAL A 733 -5.52 6.46 -11.00
N ILE A 734 -4.88 5.32 -10.68
CA ILE A 734 -3.77 5.26 -9.74
C ILE A 734 -2.58 6.10 -10.24
N ARG A 735 -2.22 5.99 -11.54
CA ARG A 735 -1.25 6.88 -12.21
C ARG A 735 -1.68 8.35 -12.08
N TRP A 736 -2.90 8.69 -12.51
CA TRP A 736 -3.37 10.08 -12.55
C TRP A 736 -3.48 10.74 -11.17
N ALA A 737 -3.84 10.00 -10.12
CA ALA A 737 -3.99 10.56 -8.78
C ALA A 737 -2.65 11.07 -8.20
N PHE A 738 -1.53 10.47 -8.60
CA PHE A 738 -0.17 10.94 -8.28
C PHE A 738 0.38 11.94 -9.30
N GLU A 739 0.00 11.82 -10.58
CA GLU A 739 0.25 12.83 -11.62
C GLU A 739 -0.34 14.20 -11.21
N VAL A 740 -1.60 14.24 -10.79
CA VAL A 740 -2.27 15.45 -10.27
C VAL A 740 -1.55 16.05 -9.07
N GLN A 741 -0.88 15.23 -8.26
CA GLN A 741 -0.03 15.69 -7.15
C GLN A 741 1.44 15.97 -7.56
N GLY A 742 1.74 16.02 -8.86
CA GLY A 742 3.04 16.48 -9.37
C GLY A 742 4.15 15.42 -9.39
N LEU A 743 3.84 14.12 -9.39
CA LEU A 743 4.86 13.05 -9.38
C LEU A 743 5.75 13.06 -10.64
N TYR A 744 5.13 13.17 -11.82
CA TYR A 744 5.81 13.11 -13.11
C TYR A 744 6.27 14.50 -13.59
N ALA A 745 6.82 15.31 -12.67
CA ALA A 745 7.41 16.60 -13.01
C ALA A 745 8.74 16.43 -13.77
N VAL A 746 9.14 17.43 -14.57
CA VAL A 746 10.41 17.39 -15.32
C VAL A 746 11.58 17.21 -14.35
N PRO A 747 12.43 16.17 -14.51
CA PRO A 747 13.55 15.90 -13.61
C PRO A 747 14.45 17.13 -13.38
N GLY A 748 14.88 17.31 -12.13
CA GLY A 748 15.69 18.46 -11.70
C GLY A 748 14.93 19.79 -11.54
N THR A 749 13.67 19.89 -11.96
CA THR A 749 12.90 21.15 -11.96
C THR A 749 11.88 21.23 -10.81
N ILE A 750 11.97 22.27 -9.97
CA ILE A 750 10.97 22.52 -8.91
C ILE A 750 9.65 22.94 -9.57
N THR A 751 8.62 22.10 -9.43
CA THR A 751 7.37 22.17 -10.20
C THR A 751 6.15 22.21 -9.28
N ASN A 752 5.60 23.41 -9.06
CA ASN A 752 4.39 23.66 -8.27
C ASN A 752 3.13 23.54 -9.15
N ALA A 753 2.95 22.38 -9.78
CA ALA A 753 1.88 22.08 -10.74
C ALA A 753 1.62 20.56 -10.75
N PRO A 754 0.58 20.07 -11.47
CA PRO A 754 0.50 18.68 -11.86
C PRO A 754 1.75 18.22 -12.65
N GLY A 755 1.97 16.90 -12.65
CA GLY A 755 3.01 16.25 -13.43
C GLY A 755 2.58 16.08 -14.89
N LEU A 756 3.50 15.58 -15.70
CA LEU A 756 3.24 15.30 -17.10
C LEU A 756 2.39 14.03 -17.29
N PRO A 757 1.54 13.99 -18.33
CA PRO A 757 0.87 12.77 -18.77
C PRO A 757 1.88 11.70 -19.22
N PRO A 758 1.44 10.45 -19.42
CA PRO A 758 2.16 9.49 -20.26
C PRO A 758 2.55 10.09 -21.64
N PRO A 759 3.62 9.61 -22.29
CA PRO A 759 4.08 10.18 -23.56
C PRO A 759 3.02 10.12 -24.67
N VAL A 760 2.23 9.06 -24.71
CA VAL A 760 0.99 8.92 -25.49
C VAL A 760 -0.15 8.68 -24.50
N ASP A 761 -1.25 9.43 -24.65
CA ASP A 761 -2.39 9.41 -23.71
C ASP A 761 -3.63 9.86 -24.49
N VAL A 762 -4.36 8.90 -25.08
CA VAL A 762 -5.47 9.19 -26.00
C VAL A 762 -6.81 9.15 -25.29
N TYR A 763 -7.64 10.18 -25.53
CA TYR A 763 -8.87 10.37 -24.78
C TYR A 763 -10.07 10.66 -25.66
N ILE A 764 -11.23 10.11 -25.27
CA ILE A 764 -12.55 10.59 -25.70
C ILE A 764 -12.98 11.62 -24.65
N LEU A 765 -13.29 12.84 -25.08
CA LEU A 765 -13.57 13.93 -24.13
C LEU A 765 -14.85 13.66 -23.33
N ASP A 766 -14.75 13.75 -22.00
CA ASP A 766 -15.88 13.67 -21.08
C ASP A 766 -16.36 15.05 -20.60
N ARG A 767 -17.32 15.05 -19.67
CA ARG A 767 -17.95 16.24 -19.12
C ARG A 767 -17.28 16.72 -17.83
N ARG A 768 -16.07 16.26 -17.50
CA ARG A 768 -15.36 16.68 -16.29
C ARG A 768 -14.88 18.13 -16.42
N PRO A 769 -14.89 18.91 -15.33
CA PRO A 769 -14.32 20.26 -15.36
C PRO A 769 -12.81 20.19 -15.62
N LEU A 770 -12.30 21.07 -16.50
CA LEU A 770 -10.86 21.12 -16.85
C LEU A 770 -9.97 21.68 -15.72
N SER A 771 -10.55 21.96 -14.55
CA SER A 771 -9.89 22.44 -13.34
C SER A 771 -10.69 22.05 -12.08
N GLU A 772 -10.00 21.87 -10.95
CA GLU A 772 -10.59 21.78 -9.62
C GLU A 772 -10.30 23.07 -8.86
N ALA A 773 -11.36 23.76 -8.42
CA ALA A 773 -11.26 24.88 -7.51
C ALA A 773 -11.40 24.39 -6.07
N SER A 774 -10.47 24.78 -5.19
CA SER A 774 -10.50 24.39 -3.77
C SER A 774 -10.35 25.62 -2.85
N PRO A 775 -10.80 25.55 -1.58
CA PRO A 775 -10.50 26.61 -0.59
C PRO A 775 -9.00 26.84 -0.33
N TYR A 776 -8.14 25.98 -0.89
CA TYR A 776 -6.69 25.97 -0.72
C TYR A 776 -5.96 26.16 -2.05
N GLY A 777 -6.60 26.77 -3.04
CA GLY A 777 -6.04 27.11 -4.37
C GLY A 777 -6.55 26.19 -5.48
N ASP A 778 -6.50 26.70 -6.71
CA ASP A 778 -7.01 26.00 -7.90
C ASP A 778 -5.93 25.12 -8.55
N ILE A 779 -6.38 24.06 -9.22
CA ILE A 779 -5.55 23.17 -10.05
C ILE A 779 -6.18 23.11 -11.45
N VAL A 780 -5.37 23.35 -12.49
CA VAL A 780 -5.80 23.19 -13.88
C VAL A 780 -5.31 21.85 -14.40
N TYR A 781 -6.21 21.10 -15.03
CA TYR A 781 -5.98 19.74 -15.52
C TYR A 781 -5.93 19.68 -17.04
N GLY A 782 -6.74 20.46 -17.75
CA GLY A 782 -6.91 20.34 -19.20
C GLY A 782 -7.82 19.17 -19.63
N PRO A 783 -8.02 18.96 -20.94
CA PRO A 783 -8.91 17.93 -21.49
C PRO A 783 -8.30 16.53 -21.39
N GLY A 784 -9.14 15.49 -21.28
CA GLY A 784 -8.70 14.10 -21.12
C GLY A 784 -8.05 13.77 -19.76
N SER A 785 -7.86 14.78 -18.91
CA SER A 785 -7.23 14.68 -17.60
C SER A 785 -8.20 14.27 -16.50
N TYR A 786 -7.64 13.64 -15.47
CA TYR A 786 -8.39 13.17 -14.33
C TYR A 786 -8.80 14.30 -13.35
N ASN A 787 -10.11 14.52 -13.22
CA ASN A 787 -10.73 15.32 -12.16
C ASN A 787 -11.76 14.46 -11.39
N PRO A 788 -11.71 14.39 -10.04
CA PRO A 788 -12.71 13.68 -9.27
C PRO A 788 -14.12 14.28 -9.43
N VAL A 789 -15.09 13.44 -9.78
CA VAL A 789 -16.50 13.81 -9.93
C VAL A 789 -17.40 12.73 -9.32
N SER A 790 -18.65 13.10 -9.04
CA SER A 790 -19.68 12.13 -8.62
C SER A 790 -19.92 11.11 -9.73
N LEU A 791 -19.92 9.82 -9.40
CA LEU A 791 -20.24 8.72 -10.33
C LEU A 791 -21.73 8.36 -10.34
N ASP A 792 -22.61 9.28 -9.98
CA ASP A 792 -24.04 9.00 -9.92
C ASP A 792 -24.62 8.72 -11.32
N TRP A 793 -25.64 7.86 -11.37
CA TRP A 793 -26.26 7.42 -12.62
C TRP A 793 -27.74 7.07 -12.42
N GLU A 794 -28.62 7.87 -13.01
CA GLU A 794 -30.06 7.62 -13.02
C GLU A 794 -30.41 6.46 -13.98
N ARG A 795 -31.05 5.41 -13.46
CA ARG A 795 -31.53 4.26 -14.26
C ARG A 795 -32.62 4.66 -15.25
N HIS A 796 -33.28 5.78 -15.02
CA HIS A 796 -34.28 6.39 -15.90
C HIS A 796 -33.72 7.48 -16.84
N GLN A 797 -32.41 7.76 -16.82
CA GLN A 797 -31.77 8.79 -17.67
C GLN A 797 -32.20 8.66 -19.13
N SER A 798 -32.66 9.74 -19.74
CA SER A 798 -32.97 9.87 -21.17
C SER A 798 -31.86 10.64 -21.89
N GLY A 799 -31.86 10.62 -23.23
CA GLY A 799 -30.94 11.45 -24.03
C GLY A 799 -31.22 12.96 -23.94
N SER A 800 -32.35 13.36 -23.33
CA SER A 800 -32.69 14.76 -23.03
C SER A 800 -32.28 15.22 -21.63
N ASP A 801 -31.92 14.30 -20.73
CA ASP A 801 -31.43 14.66 -19.39
C ASP A 801 -29.98 15.12 -19.45
N ALA A 802 -29.59 16.00 -18.53
CA ALA A 802 -28.21 16.44 -18.39
C ALA A 802 -27.30 15.26 -18.00
N PRO A 803 -26.35 14.81 -18.84
CA PRO A 803 -25.55 13.64 -18.53
C PRO A 803 -24.61 13.89 -17.34
N PRO A 804 -24.38 12.89 -16.46
CA PRO A 804 -23.37 12.92 -15.41
C PRO A 804 -21.98 13.34 -15.93
N LEU A 805 -21.17 13.97 -15.06
CA LEU A 805 -19.90 14.56 -15.45
C LEU A 805 -18.84 13.54 -15.94
N TRP A 806 -19.04 12.25 -15.67
CA TRP A 806 -18.17 11.16 -16.12
C TRP A 806 -18.58 10.55 -17.48
N GLN A 807 -19.75 10.92 -18.02
CA GLN A 807 -20.16 10.50 -19.36
C GLN A 807 -19.51 11.39 -20.43
N ALA A 808 -19.44 10.90 -21.67
CA ALA A 808 -18.79 11.61 -22.77
C ALA A 808 -19.46 12.96 -23.05
N ASP A 809 -18.70 13.93 -23.53
CA ASP A 809 -19.27 15.20 -23.94
C ASP A 809 -20.09 15.08 -25.23
N GLN A 810 -21.08 15.95 -25.37
CA GLN A 810 -21.98 16.01 -26.53
C GLN A 810 -21.26 16.37 -27.83
N SER A 811 -20.05 16.94 -27.77
CA SER A 811 -19.17 17.14 -28.93
C SER A 811 -18.24 15.95 -29.22
N ALA A 812 -18.07 15.04 -28.25
CA ALA A 812 -17.13 13.92 -28.31
C ALA A 812 -17.74 12.63 -28.86
N ILE A 813 -19.01 12.35 -28.53
CA ILE A 813 -19.80 11.29 -29.17
C ILE A 813 -21.11 11.90 -29.67
N VAL A 814 -21.22 12.06 -30.98
CA VAL A 814 -22.40 12.61 -31.66
C VAL A 814 -23.16 11.45 -32.32
N VAL A 815 -24.40 11.21 -31.92
CA VAL A 815 -25.28 10.20 -32.52
C VAL A 815 -26.39 10.89 -33.31
N SER A 816 -26.53 10.57 -34.60
CA SER A 816 -27.48 11.24 -35.50
C SER A 816 -28.05 10.27 -36.53
N GLY A 817 -29.26 9.77 -36.26
CA GLY A 817 -29.87 8.67 -37.01
C GLY A 817 -29.05 7.39 -36.85
N GLY A 818 -28.81 6.67 -37.94
CA GLY A 818 -27.93 5.49 -37.98
C GLY A 818 -26.44 5.81 -38.09
N ASN A 819 -25.99 7.03 -37.74
CA ASN A 819 -24.58 7.44 -37.79
C ASN A 819 -24.09 7.85 -36.39
N ILE A 820 -22.82 7.56 -36.11
CA ILE A 820 -22.12 7.95 -34.89
C ILE A 820 -20.77 8.59 -35.30
N SER A 821 -20.45 9.76 -34.73
CA SER A 821 -19.11 10.38 -34.80
C SER A 821 -18.48 10.31 -33.42
N VAL A 822 -17.28 9.73 -33.31
CA VAL A 822 -16.47 9.71 -32.09
C VAL A 822 -15.24 10.59 -32.30
N LYS A 823 -14.88 11.43 -31.33
CA LYS A 823 -13.68 12.27 -31.39
C LYS A 823 -12.66 11.88 -30.33
N VAL A 824 -11.41 11.68 -30.78
CA VAL A 824 -10.29 11.29 -29.93
C VAL A 824 -9.21 12.36 -29.97
N GLY A 825 -8.82 12.86 -28.80
CA GLY A 825 -7.66 13.75 -28.63
C GLY A 825 -6.44 12.97 -28.12
N ASN A 826 -5.29 13.64 -28.10
CA ASN A 826 -4.06 13.12 -27.49
C ASN A 826 -3.53 14.17 -26.50
N ARG A 827 -3.48 13.79 -25.22
CA ARG A 827 -3.01 14.61 -24.10
C ARG A 827 -1.50 14.53 -23.92
N GLY A 828 -0.86 13.49 -24.46
CA GLY A 828 0.56 13.20 -24.31
C GLY A 828 1.50 14.23 -24.95
N SER A 829 2.80 13.93 -24.92
CA SER A 829 3.85 14.74 -25.55
C SER A 829 4.36 14.19 -26.88
N GLN A 830 3.93 12.98 -27.24
CA GLN A 830 4.32 12.23 -28.44
C GLN A 830 3.11 11.96 -29.32
N GLN A 831 3.36 11.72 -30.61
CA GLN A 831 2.33 11.37 -31.58
C GLN A 831 1.77 9.97 -31.30
N ALA A 832 0.44 9.86 -31.12
CA ALA A 832 -0.23 8.57 -31.01
C ALA A 832 -0.39 7.98 -32.40
N THR A 833 0.09 6.75 -32.63
CA THR A 833 0.05 6.11 -33.96
C THR A 833 -0.89 4.91 -33.97
N ASN A 834 -1.51 4.63 -35.13
CA ASN A 834 -2.45 3.52 -35.33
C ASN A 834 -3.57 3.45 -34.26
N VAL A 835 -4.11 4.61 -33.88
CA VAL A 835 -5.24 4.72 -32.95
C VAL A 835 -6.48 4.16 -33.63
N VAL A 836 -7.01 3.07 -33.10
CA VAL A 836 -8.25 2.42 -33.56
C VAL A 836 -9.36 2.77 -32.60
N VAL A 837 -10.51 3.17 -33.15
CA VAL A 837 -11.74 3.33 -32.38
C VAL A 837 -12.72 2.21 -32.74
N THR A 838 -13.36 1.62 -31.73
CA THR A 838 -14.56 0.81 -31.92
C THR A 838 -15.73 1.47 -31.20
N ALA A 839 -16.93 1.32 -31.76
CA ALA A 839 -18.17 1.80 -31.16
C ALA A 839 -19.19 0.65 -31.09
N TRP A 840 -19.94 0.61 -29.99
CA TRP A 840 -20.86 -0.47 -29.65
C TRP A 840 -22.15 0.12 -29.10
N TRP A 841 -23.29 -0.50 -29.38
CA TRP A 841 -24.59 -0.06 -28.88
C TRP A 841 -25.33 -1.18 -28.13
N HIS A 842 -26.22 -0.80 -27.21
CA HIS A 842 -27.01 -1.74 -26.41
C HIS A 842 -28.37 -1.13 -26.06
N ALA A 843 -29.47 -1.80 -26.44
CA ALA A 843 -30.82 -1.39 -26.03
C ALA A 843 -30.94 -1.40 -24.50
N TRP A 844 -31.36 -0.30 -23.88
CA TRP A 844 -31.37 -0.16 -22.42
C TRP A 844 -32.75 0.33 -21.92
N PRO A 845 -33.72 -0.56 -21.68
CA PRO A 845 -35.07 -0.19 -21.25
C PRO A 845 -35.08 0.65 -19.96
N SER A 846 -36.00 1.62 -19.85
CA SER A 846 -36.09 2.53 -18.70
C SER A 846 -36.26 1.76 -17.37
N GLY A 847 -35.48 2.12 -16.35
CA GLY A 847 -35.49 1.48 -15.04
C GLY A 847 -34.73 0.16 -14.93
N SER A 848 -34.33 -0.47 -16.06
CA SER A 848 -33.47 -1.65 -16.02
C SER A 848 -32.07 -1.31 -15.49
N PRO A 849 -31.38 -2.25 -14.80
CA PRO A 849 -29.99 -2.04 -14.41
C PRO A 849 -29.10 -1.72 -15.63
N PRO A 850 -28.06 -0.89 -15.50
CA PRO A 850 -27.09 -0.71 -16.56
C PRO A 850 -26.44 -2.04 -16.97
N PRO A 851 -26.24 -2.30 -18.28
CA PRO A 851 -25.55 -3.49 -18.73
C PRO A 851 -24.08 -3.50 -18.29
N LYS A 852 -23.53 -4.72 -18.18
CA LYS A 852 -22.08 -4.92 -18.03
C LYS A 852 -21.42 -4.90 -19.41
N TRP A 853 -20.21 -4.36 -19.49
CA TRP A 853 -19.31 -4.62 -20.61
C TRP A 853 -18.68 -6.00 -20.44
N THR A 854 -18.50 -6.74 -21.53
CA THR A 854 -17.79 -8.03 -21.55
C THR A 854 -16.97 -8.10 -22.83
N SER A 855 -15.80 -8.72 -22.78
CA SER A 855 -14.92 -8.93 -23.94
C SER A 855 -14.29 -10.33 -23.88
N PRO A 856 -14.18 -11.08 -25.00
CA PRO A 856 -14.80 -10.80 -26.31
C PRO A 856 -16.33 -10.70 -26.19
N VAL A 857 -16.93 -9.90 -27.06
CA VAL A 857 -18.19 -9.22 -26.75
C VAL A 857 -19.38 -10.17 -26.62
N SER A 858 -20.18 -9.97 -25.56
CA SER A 858 -21.40 -10.73 -25.29
C SER A 858 -22.47 -10.47 -26.33
N THR A 859 -23.39 -11.43 -26.53
CA THR A 859 -24.53 -11.37 -27.47
C THR A 859 -25.58 -10.28 -27.18
N THR A 860 -25.25 -9.29 -26.34
CA THR A 860 -26.11 -8.20 -25.88
C THR A 860 -25.62 -6.82 -26.33
N TRP A 861 -24.33 -6.68 -26.70
CA TRP A 861 -23.78 -5.46 -27.29
C TRP A 861 -23.57 -5.67 -28.79
N GLU A 862 -24.11 -4.78 -29.60
CA GLU A 862 -24.00 -4.85 -31.06
C GLU A 862 -22.90 -3.90 -31.57
N PRO A 863 -22.02 -4.36 -32.49
CA PRO A 863 -20.97 -3.52 -33.05
C PRO A 863 -21.54 -2.47 -34.01
N CYS A 864 -21.01 -1.25 -33.94
CA CYS A 864 -21.20 -0.24 -34.97
C CYS A 864 -20.10 -0.41 -36.02
N HIS A 865 -20.45 -0.28 -37.30
CA HIS A 865 -19.54 -0.52 -38.42
C HIS A 865 -18.73 0.75 -38.73
N PRO A 866 -17.38 0.70 -38.70
CA PRO A 866 -16.56 1.87 -39.04
C PRO A 866 -16.67 2.21 -40.53
N SER A 867 -16.74 3.51 -40.84
CA SER A 867 -16.80 4.03 -42.21
C SER A 867 -15.44 3.96 -42.93
N SER A 868 -14.36 3.78 -42.17
CA SER A 868 -12.99 3.61 -42.64
C SER A 868 -12.25 2.63 -41.72
N GLY A 869 -11.64 1.59 -42.27
CA GLY A 869 -11.06 0.47 -41.49
C GLY A 869 -9.61 0.61 -41.03
N SER A 870 -8.97 1.78 -41.19
CA SER A 870 -7.58 2.03 -40.80
C SER A 870 -7.50 2.80 -39.48
N GLY A 871 -6.58 2.40 -38.59
CA GLY A 871 -6.19 3.24 -37.45
C GLY A 871 -5.59 4.56 -37.93
N LEU A 872 -5.78 5.63 -37.14
CA LEU A 872 -5.34 6.98 -37.48
C LEU A 872 -4.19 7.45 -36.57
N THR A 873 -3.57 8.56 -36.94
CA THR A 873 -2.49 9.19 -36.18
C THR A 873 -3.01 10.48 -35.54
N ILE A 874 -2.70 10.70 -34.26
CA ILE A 874 -3.22 11.84 -33.47
C ILE A 874 -2.05 12.60 -32.83
N ASP A 875 -1.81 13.82 -33.31
CA ASP A 875 -0.75 14.70 -32.81
C ASP A 875 -1.08 15.25 -31.42
N PRO A 876 -0.07 15.41 -30.53
CA PRO A 876 -0.27 15.92 -29.18
C PRO A 876 -0.74 17.37 -29.20
N GLY A 877 -1.82 17.67 -28.46
CA GLY A 877 -2.42 19.01 -28.39
C GLY A 877 -3.11 19.51 -29.67
N ALA A 878 -3.23 18.68 -30.71
CA ALA A 878 -4.03 18.99 -31.89
C ALA A 878 -5.54 18.90 -31.61
N PRO A 879 -6.41 19.50 -32.46
CA PRO A 879 -7.86 19.28 -32.37
C PRO A 879 -8.21 17.78 -32.48
N PRO A 880 -9.14 17.25 -31.66
CA PRO A 880 -9.53 15.84 -31.69
C PRO A 880 -9.94 15.33 -33.07
N VAL A 881 -9.40 14.16 -33.44
CA VAL A 881 -9.62 13.48 -34.74
C VAL A 881 -10.95 12.73 -34.71
N GLU A 882 -11.72 12.82 -35.79
CA GLU A 882 -13.08 12.27 -35.90
C GLU A 882 -13.09 10.88 -36.58
N PHE A 883 -13.75 9.92 -35.95
CA PHE A 883 -13.97 8.55 -36.42
C PHE A 883 -15.47 8.33 -36.62
N ALA A 884 -15.88 8.00 -37.85
CA ALA A 884 -17.29 7.85 -38.22
C ALA A 884 -17.72 6.38 -38.31
N PHE A 885 -18.90 6.06 -37.77
CA PHE A 885 -19.50 4.73 -37.75
C PHE A 885 -20.95 4.78 -38.23
N THR A 886 -21.44 3.67 -38.79
CA THR A 886 -22.85 3.44 -39.06
C THR A 886 -23.37 2.26 -38.24
N PHE A 887 -24.65 2.28 -37.90
CA PHE A 887 -25.31 1.18 -37.19
C PHE A 887 -26.80 1.16 -37.52
N ASN A 888 -27.47 0.04 -37.26
CA ASN A 888 -28.92 -0.04 -37.29
C ASN A 888 -29.43 0.41 -35.92
N PRO A 889 -30.04 1.60 -35.76
CA PRO A 889 -30.60 2.01 -34.48
C PRO A 889 -31.78 1.10 -34.11
N PRO A 890 -32.04 0.89 -32.81
CA PRO A 890 -33.22 0.17 -32.37
C PRO A 890 -34.51 0.91 -32.79
N SER A 891 -35.64 0.23 -32.70
CA SER A 891 -36.96 0.80 -33.02
C SER A 891 -37.18 2.17 -32.40
N SER A 892 -37.65 3.15 -33.19
CA SER A 892 -38.01 4.49 -32.70
C SER A 892 -38.87 4.42 -31.43
N GLY A 893 -38.52 5.21 -30.42
CA GLY A 893 -39.06 5.07 -29.06
C GLY A 893 -38.21 4.22 -28.10
N THR A 894 -37.08 3.64 -28.54
CA THR A 894 -36.21 2.78 -27.71
C THR A 894 -34.99 3.53 -27.22
N ARG A 895 -34.81 3.65 -25.90
CA ARG A 895 -33.57 4.14 -25.28
C ARG A 895 -32.43 3.13 -25.45
N TYR A 896 -31.22 3.59 -25.77
CA TYR A 896 -30.01 2.77 -25.85
C TYR A 896 -28.77 3.48 -25.30
N LEU A 897 -27.72 2.70 -25.07
CA LEU A 897 -26.37 3.19 -24.82
C LEU A 897 -25.54 3.14 -26.10
N VAL A 898 -24.60 4.08 -26.24
CA VAL A 898 -23.46 3.97 -27.16
C VAL A 898 -22.18 4.08 -26.32
N LEU A 899 -21.32 3.07 -26.43
CA LEU A 899 -19.97 3.02 -25.85
C LEU A 899 -18.96 3.09 -26.99
N ALA A 900 -18.02 4.02 -26.91
CA ALA A 900 -16.87 4.12 -27.79
C ALA A 900 -15.57 3.85 -27.02
N ILE A 901 -14.63 3.21 -27.70
CA ILE A 901 -13.38 2.67 -27.15
C ILE A 901 -12.25 3.05 -28.10
N ALA A 902 -11.32 3.92 -27.68
CA ALA A 902 -10.12 4.28 -28.42
C ALA A 902 -8.90 3.52 -27.89
N THR A 903 -8.17 2.80 -28.73
CA THR A 903 -7.01 1.99 -28.29
C THR A 903 -5.85 2.10 -29.28
N CYS A 904 -4.62 2.09 -28.77
CA CYS A 904 -3.40 1.96 -29.56
C CYS A 904 -2.35 1.14 -28.77
N ALA A 905 -1.25 0.75 -29.41
CA ALA A 905 -0.23 -0.07 -28.75
C ALA A 905 0.45 0.65 -27.56
N ASP A 906 0.62 1.98 -27.67
CA ASP A 906 1.28 2.83 -26.68
C ASP A 906 0.37 3.24 -25.51
N ASP A 907 -0.95 3.31 -25.76
CA ASP A 907 -1.98 3.58 -24.77
C ASP A 907 -3.22 2.74 -25.10
N ALA A 908 -3.27 1.55 -24.50
CA ALA A 908 -4.35 0.60 -24.67
C ALA A 908 -5.49 0.90 -23.70
N ALA A 909 -6.74 0.71 -24.16
CA ALA A 909 -7.90 0.79 -23.29
C ALA A 909 -7.92 -0.36 -22.26
N ASN A 910 -8.48 -0.12 -21.07
CA ASN A 910 -8.67 -1.14 -20.03
C ASN A 910 -9.61 -2.28 -20.47
N THR A 911 -10.34 -2.09 -21.58
CA THR A 911 -11.20 -3.09 -22.21
C THR A 911 -10.52 -3.88 -23.35
N ASP A 912 -9.29 -3.51 -23.74
CA ASP A 912 -8.58 -4.13 -24.86
C ASP A 912 -8.09 -5.54 -24.48
N PRO A 913 -8.48 -6.60 -25.23
CA PRO A 913 -8.11 -7.99 -24.91
C PRO A 913 -6.60 -8.24 -24.81
N MET A 914 -5.76 -7.48 -25.51
CA MET A 914 -4.31 -7.68 -25.54
C MET A 914 -3.64 -7.35 -24.21
N THR A 915 -4.27 -6.50 -23.39
CA THR A 915 -3.78 -6.14 -22.06
C THR A 915 -3.87 -7.27 -21.03
N LEU A 916 -4.78 -8.24 -21.27
CA LEU A 916 -5.13 -9.32 -20.34
C LEU A 916 -5.53 -8.85 -18.92
N LEU A 917 -5.85 -7.56 -18.73
CA LEU A 917 -6.37 -7.00 -17.48
C LEU A 917 -7.66 -7.74 -17.08
N PRO A 918 -7.94 -8.02 -15.79
CA PRO A 918 -9.14 -8.77 -15.41
C PRO A 918 -10.44 -8.15 -15.96
N CYS A 919 -10.50 -6.82 -16.04
CA CYS A 919 -11.59 -6.05 -16.65
C CYS A 919 -11.70 -6.17 -18.18
N SER A 920 -10.62 -6.47 -18.91
CA SER A 920 -10.66 -6.69 -20.38
C SER A 920 -11.14 -8.09 -20.77
N GLN A 921 -11.44 -8.94 -19.77
CA GLN A 921 -11.75 -10.36 -19.97
C GLN A 921 -13.01 -10.83 -19.20
N MET A 922 -13.61 -9.98 -18.36
CA MET A 922 -14.70 -10.35 -17.46
C MET A 922 -15.88 -9.35 -17.51
N PRO A 923 -17.14 -9.80 -17.25
CA PRO A 923 -18.32 -8.94 -17.22
C PRO A 923 -18.23 -7.82 -16.16
N SER A 924 -17.81 -6.65 -16.60
CA SER A 924 -17.43 -5.49 -15.78
C SER A 924 -18.50 -4.39 -15.84
N LYS A 925 -18.71 -3.65 -14.74
CA LYS A 925 -19.70 -2.57 -14.72
C LYS A 925 -19.15 -1.35 -15.47
N LEU A 926 -19.97 -0.70 -16.29
CA LEU A 926 -19.55 0.53 -17.01
C LEU A 926 -19.08 1.64 -16.05
N ILE A 927 -19.66 1.74 -14.86
CA ILE A 927 -19.27 2.66 -13.77
C ILE A 927 -17.93 2.32 -13.10
N ASP A 928 -17.42 1.09 -13.24
CA ASP A 928 -16.05 0.73 -12.82
C ASP A 928 -15.04 0.89 -13.97
N LEU A 929 -15.50 1.04 -15.23
CA LEU A 929 -14.66 1.17 -16.43
C LEU A 929 -14.53 2.62 -16.92
N VAL A 930 -15.61 3.17 -17.47
CA VAL A 930 -15.65 4.45 -18.20
C VAL A 930 -15.11 5.63 -17.39
N PRO A 931 -15.49 5.84 -16.11
CA PRO A 931 -14.90 6.94 -15.33
C PRO A 931 -13.41 6.77 -15.01
N ASN A 932 -12.83 5.58 -15.24
CA ASN A 932 -11.48 5.22 -14.82
C ASN A 932 -10.51 4.97 -16.00
N ASP A 933 -10.95 5.21 -17.23
CA ASP A 933 -10.20 5.02 -18.47
C ASP A 933 -10.64 6.08 -19.50
N ASN A 934 -9.80 7.08 -19.77
CA ASN A 934 -10.13 8.23 -20.62
C ASN A 934 -10.26 7.85 -22.11
N ASN A 935 -9.73 6.68 -22.48
CA ASN A 935 -9.95 5.98 -23.74
C ASN A 935 -11.42 5.59 -24.00
N LEU A 936 -12.27 5.58 -22.96
CA LEU A 936 -13.67 5.15 -23.03
C LEU A 936 -14.62 6.35 -22.96
N GLY A 937 -15.59 6.38 -23.87
CA GLY A 937 -16.68 7.36 -23.84
C GLY A 937 -18.04 6.67 -23.90
N LEU A 938 -18.96 7.05 -23.00
CA LEU A 938 -20.32 6.52 -22.95
C LEU A 938 -21.35 7.65 -23.07
N VAL A 939 -22.37 7.46 -23.90
CA VAL A 939 -23.58 8.31 -23.94
C VAL A 939 -24.86 7.48 -23.82
N VAL A 940 -25.89 8.08 -23.23
CA VAL A 940 -27.27 7.57 -23.25
C VAL A 940 -28.01 8.27 -24.38
N VAL A 941 -28.57 7.51 -25.32
CA VAL A 941 -29.37 8.04 -26.44
C VAL A 941 -30.85 7.83 -26.16
N GLY A 942 -31.64 8.88 -26.42
CA GLY A 942 -33.06 8.93 -26.12
C GLY A 942 -33.95 8.08 -27.05
N PRO A 943 -35.24 7.92 -26.66
CA PRO A 943 -36.28 7.32 -27.49
C PRO A 943 -36.61 8.14 -28.75
#